data_AF-A0A5C7V9E0-F1
#
_entry.id   AF-A0A5C7V9E0-F1
#
_cell.length_a   1.000
_cell.length_b   1.000
_cell.length_c   1.000
_cell.angle_alpha   90.00
_cell.angle_beta   90.00
_cell.angle_gamma   90.00
#
_symmetry.space_group_name_H-M   'P 1'
#
loop_
_entity.id
_entity.type
_entity.pdbx_description
1 polymer ?
#
loop_
_entity_poly.entity_id
_entity_poly.type
_entity_poly.pdbx_seq_one_letter_code
_entity_poly.pdbx_strand_id
1 'polypeptide(L)'
;MENLLIPYQATTTIPCRKVLVFAPHPDDEVFGCGGAIMRHLAQGVAVEVIIVSDGAYGAKSEESSRQYVLQRQEESNLSAKILGYGLPSFWSYPDRKVGYGEKLIQDILAAINQSQADLIYAPSVFEVHPDHRSIGMTAIEAVRRIGKSLKLALYEVGMPMRPNCLLDISEFVERKMAAMQCFSSQNQKQRYDLDIAALNRYRTYTLPAEIQAAEAYLIISAEELVKDPLKLYQSEYARQRELGVAIDRGDIPLVSVIIRSMDRPTLTRALDSLALQTYPNIEVVLVNAKGGMHEQSSDWCGNFPLRLINQDGEPLLRSKAANIGLDACQGSYISFLDDDDAIDPDHIANLIEGIQSVSTCSIAYTGVRGKDEQDENKPFVEFKTAEVNFAKLLLGNVIPIHAILFPATLLKQGAVFDEKLALYEDWDFWLQLSRYTPFNFINRTSATYFTGGGSEVSPLHNDPVRVKQATVNLYQKWLKLLTASEFAAVADLHHRTNNQFQAEMGGLHREIGRLQDLQQQTCTQLEQKSMHLKQLQQELNVLYASRSWRITWPLRWSLECLRALKSLFKRCYYTLPGAYRVYRFVKGFSQQRRSQSSSQIDQSGGPWPIGPAGQILLIEHSVPRPDQDAGSMMIYNFIKVFIEMGYGVTFYPVDLAYDPVYTPRLIELKVRCLNKPQVNALEHHLAAIDRSYDFVLSCRPVYTEALIPIIKKYCTTAHFIYETHDLHFIRLQRQAEVEHNREMLAHSSFLKAMELNIAAEADCTIVVSNKERDILLRENPNLYIEVIPVVSEIFGRKSDFSQRSDLVFIGNYEHRPNVDAVLYFVKDIFPQVLKKIPTIKFFIVGSSPPQEITALSSDNIVVLGFVPDITDVMSQARISINPLRFGAGIKGKLITCMSYGLPCIGTGIAAEGMSLTHEKNILIADTPSAFSDCIINLYSNPILWEQLSNEGLAFVQQNFSLNVAKEGFTQIFNRLRLKNKTVK
;
A
#
# COMPACT_ATOMS: atom_id res chain seq x y z
N MET A 1 16.18 -11.38 15.04
CA MET A 1 16.29 -12.85 14.92
C MET A 1 17.74 -13.30 14.88
N GLU A 2 18.60 -12.68 14.06
CA GLU A 2 20.04 -13.02 13.91
C GLU A 2 20.81 -13.21 15.24
N ASN A 3 20.58 -12.36 16.25
CA ASN A 3 21.22 -12.48 17.58
C ASN A 3 20.87 -13.78 18.34
N LEU A 4 19.84 -14.54 17.93
CA LEU A 4 19.53 -15.89 18.45
C LEU A 4 20.28 -16.99 17.69
N LEU A 5 20.75 -16.68 16.47
CA LEU A 5 21.45 -17.61 15.58
C LEU A 5 22.98 -17.47 15.70
N ILE A 6 23.48 -16.28 16.05
CA ILE A 6 24.87 -16.04 16.46
C ILE A 6 25.17 -16.91 17.69
N PRO A 7 26.08 -17.91 17.59
CA PRO A 7 26.27 -18.92 18.64
C PRO A 7 27.30 -18.51 19.69
N TYR A 8 27.92 -17.32 19.56
CA TYR A 8 29.09 -16.89 20.33
C TYR A 8 28.95 -15.53 20.99
N GLN A 9 29.73 -15.31 22.05
CA GLN A 9 29.95 -14.01 22.67
C GLN A 9 31.37 -13.50 22.38
N ALA A 10 31.53 -12.19 22.24
CA ALA A 10 32.84 -11.54 22.15
C ALA A 10 33.39 -11.25 23.55
N THR A 11 34.68 -11.47 23.77
CA THR A 11 35.38 -11.16 25.02
C THR A 11 36.80 -10.69 24.78
N THR A 12 37.37 -9.97 25.74
CA THR A 12 38.81 -9.64 25.80
C THR A 12 39.60 -10.60 26.70
N THR A 13 38.93 -11.39 27.56
CA THR A 13 39.57 -12.35 28.48
C THR A 13 38.76 -13.64 28.64
N ILE A 14 39.41 -14.75 29.01
CA ILE A 14 38.76 -16.02 29.37
C ILE A 14 39.15 -16.36 30.82
N PRO A 15 38.28 -16.12 31.82
CA PRO A 15 38.65 -16.25 33.22
C PRO A 15 39.04 -17.68 33.64
N CYS A 16 40.26 -17.80 34.18
CA CYS A 16 40.92 -18.98 34.73
C CYS A 16 42.02 -18.55 35.73
N ARG A 17 42.67 -19.52 36.41
CA ARG A 17 43.83 -19.31 37.29
C ARG A 17 45.12 -19.89 36.72
N LYS A 18 45.03 -20.98 35.95
CA LYS A 18 46.18 -21.59 35.25
C LYS A 18 45.72 -22.33 34.00
N VAL A 19 46.54 -22.27 32.95
CA VAL A 19 46.24 -22.81 31.62
C VAL A 19 47.18 -23.95 31.26
N LEU A 20 46.64 -24.99 30.62
CA LEU A 20 47.40 -26.03 29.94
C LEU A 20 46.94 -26.15 28.47
N VAL A 21 47.88 -26.20 27.54
CA VAL A 21 47.61 -26.31 26.09
C VAL A 21 48.15 -27.63 25.54
N PHE A 22 47.34 -28.36 24.78
CA PHE A 22 47.75 -29.55 24.03
C PHE A 22 47.82 -29.27 22.54
N ALA A 23 49.03 -29.11 22.01
CA ALA A 23 49.33 -28.92 20.59
C ALA A 23 49.61 -30.27 19.91
N PRO A 24 48.92 -30.64 18.82
CA PRO A 24 49.21 -31.86 18.09
C PRO A 24 50.61 -31.91 17.49
N HIS A 25 51.03 -30.85 16.79
CA HIS A 25 52.39 -30.67 16.26
C HIS A 25 53.01 -29.37 16.80
N PRO A 26 54.33 -29.13 16.62
CA PRO A 26 55.07 -28.05 17.31
C PRO A 26 54.70 -26.58 17.02
N ASP A 27 53.70 -26.37 16.16
CA ASP A 27 53.21 -25.10 15.62
C ASP A 27 51.72 -24.82 15.92
N ASP A 28 50.98 -25.83 16.37
CA ASP A 28 49.52 -25.75 16.51
C ASP A 28 49.05 -24.87 17.68
N GLU A 29 49.82 -24.71 18.76
CA GLU A 29 49.45 -23.76 19.82
C GLU A 29 49.54 -22.32 19.32
N VAL A 30 50.54 -22.04 18.48
CA VAL A 30 50.82 -20.70 17.97
C VAL A 30 49.77 -20.32 16.93
N PHE A 31 49.46 -21.22 16.01
CA PHE A 31 48.41 -21.01 15.01
C PHE A 31 47.02 -20.89 15.67
N GLY A 32 46.64 -21.85 16.52
CA GLY A 32 45.28 -21.92 17.04
C GLY A 32 44.96 -21.03 18.24
N CYS A 33 45.94 -20.78 19.13
CA CYS A 33 45.69 -20.07 20.39
C CYS A 33 46.82 -19.14 20.87
N GLY A 34 47.77 -18.78 20.01
CA GLY A 34 48.90 -17.90 20.37
C GLY A 34 48.47 -16.54 20.93
N GLY A 35 47.34 -15.99 20.46
CA GLY A 35 46.74 -14.77 21.00
C GLY A 35 46.19 -14.96 22.41
N ALA A 36 45.45 -16.04 22.68
CA ALA A 36 44.99 -16.39 24.01
C ALA A 36 46.15 -16.65 24.99
N ILE A 37 47.20 -17.34 24.57
CA ILE A 37 48.42 -17.55 25.38
C ILE A 37 49.00 -16.20 25.81
N MET A 38 49.18 -15.25 24.88
CA MET A 38 49.67 -13.91 25.21
C MET A 38 48.68 -13.13 26.09
N ARG A 39 47.37 -13.25 25.86
CA ARG A 39 46.31 -12.61 26.66
C ARG A 39 46.30 -13.12 28.10
N HIS A 40 46.56 -14.40 28.33
CA HIS A 40 46.70 -14.99 29.68
C HIS A 40 47.98 -14.53 30.38
N LEU A 41 49.12 -14.58 29.70
CA LEU A 41 50.40 -14.09 30.24
C LEU A 41 50.34 -12.61 30.62
N ALA A 42 49.66 -11.77 29.82
CA ALA A 42 49.43 -10.35 30.11
C ALA A 42 48.57 -10.11 31.38
N GLN A 43 47.78 -11.10 31.81
CA GLN A 43 47.02 -11.09 33.08
C GLN A 43 47.79 -11.73 34.25
N GLY A 44 49.04 -12.17 34.04
CA GLY A 44 49.83 -12.89 35.03
C GLY A 44 49.41 -14.35 35.24
N VAL A 45 48.58 -14.90 34.36
CA VAL A 45 48.15 -16.30 34.40
C VAL A 45 49.26 -17.19 33.83
N ALA A 46 49.64 -18.23 34.57
CA ALA A 46 50.63 -19.21 34.11
C ALA A 46 50.05 -20.09 33.00
N VAL A 47 50.85 -20.31 31.94
CA VAL A 47 50.50 -21.15 30.79
C VAL A 47 51.56 -22.24 30.62
N GLU A 48 51.13 -23.49 30.59
CA GLU A 48 51.96 -24.65 30.23
C GLU A 48 51.54 -25.17 28.85
N VAL A 49 52.49 -25.63 28.03
CA VAL A 49 52.24 -26.15 26.68
C VAL A 49 52.87 -27.52 26.51
N ILE A 50 52.09 -28.45 25.99
CA ILE A 50 52.48 -29.82 25.68
C ILE A 50 52.29 -30.06 24.17
N ILE A 51 53.37 -30.40 23.49
CA ILE A 51 53.40 -30.77 22.08
C ILE A 51 53.40 -32.30 22.01
N VAL A 52 52.33 -32.87 21.46
CA VAL A 52 52.03 -34.29 21.58
C VAL A 52 52.86 -35.13 20.59
N SER A 53 52.86 -34.76 19.30
CA SER A 53 53.58 -35.51 18.27
C SER A 53 55.00 -34.98 17.99
N ASP A 54 55.82 -35.80 17.33
CA ASP A 54 57.14 -35.43 16.83
C ASP A 54 57.11 -34.56 15.56
N GLY A 55 55.98 -34.48 14.85
CA GLY A 55 55.84 -33.73 13.61
C GLY A 55 56.72 -34.25 12.45
N ALA A 56 57.10 -35.53 12.48
CA ALA A 56 58.08 -36.13 11.56
C ALA A 56 57.62 -36.31 10.10
N TYR A 57 56.33 -36.16 9.77
CA TYR A 57 55.76 -36.54 8.47
C TYR A 57 56.08 -35.51 7.37
N GLY A 58 57.28 -35.64 6.81
CA GLY A 58 57.79 -34.80 5.70
C GLY A 58 59.23 -35.08 5.29
N ALA A 59 60.00 -35.79 6.12
CA ALA A 59 61.36 -36.20 5.81
C ALA A 59 61.44 -37.35 4.79
N LYS A 60 62.57 -37.44 4.08
CA LYS A 60 62.79 -38.42 2.98
C LYS A 60 63.55 -39.69 3.41
N SER A 61 64.07 -39.73 4.64
CA SER A 61 64.78 -40.87 5.23
C SER A 61 64.74 -40.78 6.77
N GLU A 62 65.10 -41.86 7.49
CA GLU A 62 65.11 -41.84 8.97
C GLU A 62 66.08 -40.82 9.56
N GLU A 63 67.26 -40.65 8.95
CA GLU A 63 68.27 -39.67 9.39
C GLU A 63 67.80 -38.23 9.12
N SER A 64 67.20 -38.00 7.94
CA SER A 64 66.51 -36.76 7.62
C SER A 64 65.33 -36.49 8.58
N SER A 65 64.64 -37.54 9.05
CA SER A 65 63.52 -37.43 9.99
C SER A 65 63.98 -36.93 11.35
N ARG A 66 65.07 -37.48 11.91
CA ARG A 66 65.63 -37.01 13.18
C ARG A 66 66.07 -35.55 13.12
N GLN A 67 66.74 -35.15 12.03
CA GLN A 67 67.12 -33.74 11.82
C GLN A 67 65.90 -32.83 11.67
N TYR A 68 64.85 -33.28 10.97
CA TYR A 68 63.62 -32.52 10.76
C TYR A 68 62.79 -32.33 12.04
N VAL A 69 62.70 -33.36 12.89
CA VAL A 69 62.07 -33.27 14.22
C VAL A 69 62.82 -32.26 15.09
N LEU A 70 64.15 -32.32 15.13
CA LEU A 70 64.98 -31.35 15.88
C LEU A 70 64.78 -29.91 15.35
N GLN A 71 64.69 -29.72 14.04
CA GLN A 71 64.37 -28.41 13.45
C GLN A 71 63.00 -27.90 13.94
N ARG A 72 61.93 -28.71 13.86
CA ARG A 72 60.59 -28.28 14.32
C ARG A 72 60.57 -27.99 15.83
N GLN A 73 61.32 -28.74 16.62
CA GLN A 73 61.50 -28.45 18.05
C GLN A 73 62.22 -27.11 18.26
N GLU A 74 63.26 -26.78 17.49
CA GLU A 74 63.93 -25.47 17.57
C GLU A 74 63.03 -24.31 17.12
N GLU A 75 62.30 -24.46 16.01
CA GLU A 75 61.32 -23.47 15.53
C GLU A 75 60.24 -23.19 16.58
N SER A 76 59.73 -24.23 17.25
CA SER A 76 58.78 -24.13 18.36
C SER A 76 59.40 -23.45 19.59
N ASN A 77 60.62 -23.85 20.00
CA ASN A 77 61.36 -23.22 21.09
C ASN A 77 61.71 -21.74 20.83
N LEU A 78 61.80 -21.30 19.56
CA LEU A 78 61.92 -19.90 19.19
C LEU A 78 60.57 -19.18 19.30
N SER A 79 59.50 -19.78 18.77
CA SER A 79 58.15 -19.23 18.84
C SER A 79 57.63 -19.07 20.28
N ALA A 80 57.89 -20.06 21.14
CA ALA A 80 57.59 -20.04 22.56
C ALA A 80 58.24 -18.87 23.32
N LYS A 81 59.46 -18.46 22.93
CA LYS A 81 60.13 -17.27 23.45
C LYS A 81 59.48 -15.97 22.96
N ILE A 82 58.98 -15.94 21.73
CA ILE A 82 58.23 -14.79 21.19
C ILE A 82 56.89 -14.65 21.92
N LEU A 83 56.13 -15.72 22.12
CA LEU A 83 54.87 -15.71 22.89
C LEU A 83 55.11 -15.45 24.39
N GLY A 84 56.21 -15.97 24.94
CA GLY A 84 56.66 -15.71 26.32
C GLY A 84 56.22 -16.73 27.36
N TYR A 85 55.75 -17.92 26.96
CA TYR A 85 55.28 -18.95 27.90
C TYR A 85 56.40 -19.84 28.49
N GLY A 86 57.61 -19.81 27.91
CA GLY A 86 58.76 -20.60 28.37
C GLY A 86 59.28 -21.54 27.29
N LEU A 87 59.48 -22.81 27.63
CA LEU A 87 59.77 -23.91 26.69
C LEU A 87 58.64 -24.94 26.79
N PRO A 88 58.09 -25.43 25.66
CA PRO A 88 57.07 -26.48 25.68
C PRO A 88 57.64 -27.85 26.06
N SER A 89 56.78 -28.73 26.55
CA SER A 89 57.10 -30.14 26.79
C SER A 89 56.73 -31.00 25.59
N PHE A 90 57.65 -31.84 25.13
CA PHE A 90 57.43 -32.73 23.97
C PHE A 90 57.16 -34.17 24.42
N TRP A 91 56.09 -34.79 23.92
CA TRP A 91 55.74 -36.20 24.23
C TRP A 91 56.18 -37.22 23.18
N SER A 92 56.61 -36.77 22.01
CA SER A 92 57.21 -37.60 20.96
C SER A 92 56.33 -38.79 20.52
N TYR A 93 55.01 -38.61 20.48
CA TYR A 93 54.14 -39.54 19.76
C TYR A 93 54.46 -39.46 18.24
N PRO A 94 54.46 -40.57 17.48
CA PRO A 94 54.77 -40.48 16.05
C PRO A 94 53.65 -39.77 15.26
N ASP A 95 54.02 -38.79 14.44
CA ASP A 95 53.13 -38.05 13.51
C ASP A 95 52.29 -39.00 12.63
N ARG A 96 50.99 -38.68 12.51
CA ARG A 96 49.90 -39.45 11.89
C ARG A 96 49.59 -40.80 12.55
N LYS A 97 50.07 -41.02 13.78
CA LYS A 97 49.81 -42.24 14.56
C LYS A 97 49.32 -41.92 15.98
N VAL A 98 48.85 -40.69 16.23
CA VAL A 98 48.21 -40.36 17.51
C VAL A 98 46.82 -40.98 17.52
N GLY A 99 46.68 -42.16 18.11
CA GLY A 99 45.41 -42.86 18.24
C GLY A 99 44.62 -42.42 19.47
N TYR A 100 43.35 -42.03 19.29
CA TYR A 100 42.39 -41.91 20.38
C TYR A 100 42.27 -43.27 21.12
N GLY A 101 42.42 -43.26 22.44
CA GLY A 101 42.31 -44.45 23.26
C GLY A 101 42.81 -44.26 24.69
N GLU A 102 42.54 -45.26 25.54
CA GLU A 102 42.70 -45.16 27.00
C GLU A 102 44.10 -44.71 27.46
N LYS A 103 45.17 -45.13 26.78
CA LYS A 103 46.54 -44.68 27.11
C LYS A 103 46.68 -43.16 27.02
N LEU A 104 46.27 -42.57 25.88
CA LEU A 104 46.39 -41.12 25.67
C LEU A 104 45.44 -40.34 26.59
N ILE A 105 44.28 -40.93 26.94
CA ILE A 105 43.37 -40.37 27.94
C ILE A 105 44.06 -40.32 29.32
N GLN A 106 44.74 -41.39 29.74
CA GLN A 106 45.47 -41.40 31.00
C GLN A 106 46.69 -40.46 31.00
N ASP A 107 47.42 -40.34 29.88
CA ASP A 107 48.52 -39.38 29.74
C ASP A 107 48.00 -37.92 29.89
N ILE A 108 46.90 -37.56 29.22
CA ILE A 108 46.26 -36.23 29.34
C ILE A 108 45.68 -36.01 30.75
N LEU A 109 45.03 -37.01 31.36
CA LEU A 109 44.56 -36.94 32.74
C LEU A 109 45.71 -36.67 33.73
N ALA A 110 46.84 -37.35 33.58
CA ALA A 110 48.01 -37.13 34.41
C ALA A 110 48.55 -35.70 34.27
N ALA A 111 48.62 -35.17 33.04
CA ALA A 111 49.08 -33.81 32.76
C ALA A 111 48.16 -32.72 33.34
N ILE A 112 46.83 -32.87 33.22
CA ILE A 112 45.88 -31.93 33.84
C ILE A 112 46.01 -31.95 35.36
N ASN A 113 46.13 -33.14 35.97
CA ASN A 113 46.31 -33.27 37.42
C ASN A 113 47.67 -32.73 37.90
N GLN A 114 48.75 -32.91 37.13
CA GLN A 114 50.08 -32.38 37.47
C GLN A 114 50.15 -30.86 37.33
N SER A 115 49.59 -30.31 36.25
CA SER A 115 49.57 -28.86 36.01
C SER A 115 48.70 -28.11 37.02
N GLN A 116 47.61 -28.71 37.52
CA GLN A 116 46.57 -28.02 38.28
C GLN A 116 45.94 -26.85 37.49
N ALA A 117 45.92 -26.95 36.15
CA ALA A 117 45.21 -26.02 35.28
C ALA A 117 43.69 -26.12 35.48
N ASP A 118 42.96 -25.00 35.37
CA ASP A 118 41.50 -24.96 35.36
C ASP A 118 40.89 -24.53 34.01
N LEU A 119 41.74 -24.20 33.04
CA LEU A 119 41.39 -24.04 31.63
C LEU A 119 42.35 -24.83 30.74
N ILE A 120 41.80 -25.74 29.94
CA ILE A 120 42.53 -26.56 28.98
C ILE A 120 42.27 -26.06 27.57
N TYR A 121 43.31 -25.96 26.73
CA TYR A 121 43.18 -25.76 25.29
C TYR A 121 43.55 -27.04 24.54
N ALA A 122 42.77 -27.39 23.52
CA ALA A 122 43.00 -28.55 22.66
C ALA A 122 42.43 -28.29 21.24
N PRO A 123 42.91 -28.97 20.19
CA PRO A 123 42.35 -28.85 18.84
C PRO A 123 40.88 -29.29 18.80
N SER A 124 40.11 -28.68 17.90
CA SER A 124 38.71 -28.99 17.66
C SER A 124 38.52 -30.38 17.05
N VAL A 125 37.48 -31.11 17.49
CA VAL A 125 37.10 -32.40 16.90
C VAL A 125 36.62 -32.31 15.44
N PHE A 126 36.34 -31.09 14.96
CA PHE A 126 35.97 -30.82 13.57
C PHE A 126 37.18 -30.70 12.63
N GLU A 127 38.40 -30.66 13.15
CA GLU A 127 39.64 -30.50 12.36
C GLU A 127 39.81 -31.53 11.24
N VAL A 128 40.62 -31.23 10.22
CA VAL A 128 40.86 -32.16 9.10
C VAL A 128 41.97 -33.17 9.38
N HIS A 129 42.89 -32.89 10.30
CA HIS A 129 44.02 -33.79 10.58
C HIS A 129 43.63 -34.90 11.58
N PRO A 130 44.04 -36.16 11.36
CA PRO A 130 43.70 -37.27 12.26
C PRO A 130 44.21 -37.07 13.69
N ASP A 131 45.44 -36.58 13.86
CA ASP A 131 46.03 -36.42 15.19
C ASP A 131 45.34 -35.27 15.97
N HIS A 132 44.91 -34.22 15.26
CA HIS A 132 44.07 -33.15 15.82
C HIS A 132 42.76 -33.72 16.38
N ARG A 133 42.03 -34.53 15.60
CA ARG A 133 40.79 -35.18 16.06
C ARG A 133 41.04 -36.08 17.27
N SER A 134 42.07 -36.92 17.21
CA SER A 134 42.41 -37.84 18.31
C SER A 134 42.68 -37.09 19.60
N ILE A 135 43.46 -36.01 19.56
CA ILE A 135 43.79 -35.21 20.76
C ILE A 135 42.57 -34.44 21.26
N GLY A 136 41.77 -33.84 20.37
CA GLY A 136 40.53 -33.15 20.74
C GLY A 136 39.53 -34.08 21.42
N MET A 137 39.29 -35.26 20.85
CA MET A 137 38.45 -36.31 21.45
C MET A 137 38.99 -36.79 22.80
N THR A 138 40.31 -36.97 22.90
CA THR A 138 40.97 -37.39 24.15
C THR A 138 40.83 -36.33 25.23
N ALA A 139 41.02 -35.05 24.90
CA ALA A 139 40.86 -33.93 25.82
C ALA A 139 39.42 -33.82 26.33
N ILE A 140 38.41 -33.96 25.46
CA ILE A 140 36.99 -33.99 25.86
C ILE A 140 36.75 -35.09 26.90
N GLU A 141 37.19 -36.33 26.63
CA GLU A 141 36.97 -37.47 27.52
C GLU A 141 37.76 -37.35 28.84
N ALA A 142 39.00 -36.85 28.81
CA ALA A 142 39.78 -36.58 30.01
C ALA A 142 39.13 -35.50 30.89
N VAL A 143 38.71 -34.38 30.30
CA VAL A 143 38.02 -33.29 31.01
C VAL A 143 36.69 -33.77 31.59
N ARG A 144 35.92 -34.56 30.84
CA ARG A 144 34.68 -35.19 31.32
C ARG A 144 34.91 -36.10 32.53
N ARG A 145 36.01 -36.87 32.55
CA ARG A 145 36.37 -37.76 33.67
C ARG A 145 36.81 -37.03 34.93
N ILE A 146 37.43 -35.84 34.80
CA ILE A 146 37.82 -35.00 35.95
C ILE A 146 36.59 -34.38 36.61
N GLY A 147 35.64 -33.88 35.82
CA GLY A 147 34.45 -33.22 36.35
C GLY A 147 34.74 -31.82 36.91
N LYS A 148 34.14 -31.48 38.04
CA LYS A 148 33.85 -30.10 38.47
C LYS A 148 35.03 -29.11 38.43
N SER A 149 34.70 -27.84 38.16
CA SER A 149 35.62 -26.68 38.18
C SER A 149 36.68 -26.59 37.08
N LEU A 150 36.62 -27.44 36.04
CA LEU A 150 37.48 -27.36 34.85
C LEU A 150 36.70 -26.86 33.61
N LYS A 151 37.38 -26.12 32.73
CA LYS A 151 36.90 -25.75 31.38
C LYS A 151 37.80 -26.32 30.29
N LEU A 152 37.20 -26.67 29.16
CA LEU A 152 37.90 -27.01 27.90
C LEU A 152 37.54 -25.96 26.85
N ALA A 153 38.55 -25.31 26.26
CA ALA A 153 38.44 -24.42 25.12
C ALA A 153 39.02 -25.14 23.89
N LEU A 154 38.14 -25.70 23.06
CA LEU A 154 38.56 -26.24 21.76
C LEU A 154 38.96 -25.07 20.84
N TYR A 155 40.01 -25.25 20.03
CA TYR A 155 40.54 -24.24 19.10
C TYR A 155 40.65 -24.75 17.66
N GLU A 156 40.80 -23.86 16.69
CA GLU A 156 40.88 -24.17 15.25
C GLU A 156 42.24 -23.83 14.63
N VAL A 157 42.65 -24.62 13.63
CA VAL A 157 43.88 -24.43 12.84
C VAL A 157 43.62 -24.68 11.36
N GLY A 158 43.23 -25.90 11.00
CA GLY A 158 43.05 -26.37 9.62
C GLY A 158 41.60 -26.34 9.13
N MET A 159 40.61 -26.29 10.04
CA MET A 159 39.20 -26.20 9.68
C MET A 159 38.43 -25.25 10.60
N PRO A 160 37.87 -24.14 10.08
CA PRO A 160 37.04 -23.23 10.85
C PRO A 160 35.82 -23.95 11.45
N MET A 161 35.73 -23.95 12.77
CA MET A 161 34.62 -24.57 13.51
C MET A 161 33.52 -23.53 13.82
N ARG A 162 32.55 -23.94 14.64
CA ARG A 162 31.56 -23.04 15.24
C ARG A 162 31.94 -22.72 16.70
N PRO A 163 32.50 -21.53 16.99
CA PRO A 163 32.80 -21.14 18.36
C PRO A 163 31.53 -20.77 19.14
N ASN A 164 31.64 -20.75 20.46
CA ASN A 164 30.74 -20.01 21.37
C ASN A 164 31.44 -18.82 22.07
N CYS A 165 32.73 -18.62 21.82
CA CYS A 165 33.53 -17.51 22.31
C CYS A 165 34.42 -16.97 21.18
N LEU A 166 34.42 -15.65 20.96
CA LEU A 166 35.41 -14.94 20.16
C LEU A 166 36.28 -14.10 21.10
N LEU A 167 37.57 -14.39 21.14
CA LEU A 167 38.55 -13.64 21.91
C LEU A 167 39.18 -12.57 21.03
N ASP A 168 39.07 -11.29 21.40
CA ASP A 168 39.88 -10.24 20.79
C ASP A 168 41.37 -10.47 21.04
N ILE A 169 42.15 -10.46 19.96
CA ILE A 169 43.62 -10.58 19.97
C ILE A 169 44.31 -9.43 19.21
N SER A 170 43.58 -8.35 18.91
CA SER A 170 44.05 -7.25 18.05
C SER A 170 45.37 -6.63 18.51
N GLU A 171 45.56 -6.50 19.82
CA GLU A 171 46.79 -6.02 20.48
C GLU A 171 48.03 -6.89 20.15
N PHE A 172 47.85 -8.17 19.84
CA PHE A 172 48.93 -9.14 19.70
C PHE A 172 49.18 -9.60 18.27
N VAL A 173 48.52 -9.02 17.26
CA VAL A 173 48.58 -9.48 15.86
C VAL A 173 50.02 -9.53 15.31
N GLU A 174 50.81 -8.47 15.50
CA GLU A 174 52.21 -8.42 15.04
C GLU A 174 53.09 -9.47 15.74
N ARG A 175 52.88 -9.65 17.06
CA ARG A 175 53.64 -10.59 17.88
C ARG A 175 53.26 -12.04 17.58
N LYS A 176 51.98 -12.31 17.30
CA LYS A 176 51.50 -13.61 16.79
C LYS A 176 52.10 -13.88 15.41
N MET A 177 52.08 -12.92 14.50
CA MET A 177 52.69 -13.06 13.16
C MET A 177 54.18 -13.41 13.26
N ALA A 178 54.95 -12.69 14.09
CA ALA A 178 56.36 -13.01 14.32
C ALA A 178 56.57 -14.43 14.89
N ALA A 179 55.71 -14.88 15.80
CA ALA A 179 55.72 -16.23 16.35
C ALA A 179 55.39 -17.30 15.29
N MET A 180 54.39 -17.06 14.43
CA MET A 180 54.02 -17.94 13.32
C MET A 180 55.12 -18.04 12.25
N GLN A 181 55.90 -16.98 12.05
CA GLN A 181 57.00 -16.94 11.08
C GLN A 181 58.23 -17.77 11.52
N CYS A 182 58.35 -18.16 12.80
CA CYS A 182 59.40 -19.08 13.24
C CYS A 182 59.34 -20.45 12.53
N PHE A 183 58.15 -20.90 12.12
CA PHE A 183 57.93 -22.22 11.50
C PHE A 183 58.30 -22.26 10.02
N SER A 184 59.54 -21.88 9.70
CA SER A 184 60.06 -21.82 8.33
C SER A 184 59.87 -23.16 7.58
N SER A 185 60.02 -24.28 8.29
CA SER A 185 59.86 -25.64 7.77
C SER A 185 58.43 -26.01 7.34
N GLN A 186 57.42 -25.27 7.81
CA GLN A 186 56.02 -25.41 7.39
C GLN A 186 55.60 -24.29 6.45
N ASN A 187 55.99 -23.04 6.74
CA ASN A 187 55.70 -21.88 5.90
C ASN A 187 56.31 -21.97 4.49
N GLN A 188 57.36 -22.78 4.29
CA GLN A 188 57.89 -23.13 2.97
C GLN A 188 57.01 -24.13 2.20
N LYS A 189 56.20 -24.96 2.87
CA LYS A 189 55.26 -25.89 2.24
C LYS A 189 53.96 -25.19 1.86
N GLN A 190 53.41 -24.40 2.77
CA GLN A 190 52.21 -23.60 2.62
C GLN A 190 52.25 -22.42 3.59
N ARG A 191 51.71 -21.26 3.21
CA ARG A 191 51.74 -20.02 4.01
C ARG A 191 50.68 -20.00 5.12
N TYR A 192 50.80 -20.95 6.06
CA TYR A 192 49.93 -21.05 7.23
C TYR A 192 49.91 -19.76 8.06
N ASP A 193 51.03 -19.04 8.15
CA ASP A 193 51.10 -17.71 8.79
C ASP A 193 50.12 -16.68 8.18
N LEU A 194 49.88 -16.73 6.87
CA LEU A 194 48.90 -15.89 6.19
C LEU A 194 47.47 -16.46 6.29
N ASP A 195 47.30 -17.78 6.16
CA ASP A 195 46.00 -18.44 6.24
C ASP A 195 45.35 -18.25 7.63
N ILE A 196 46.14 -18.39 8.69
CA ILE A 196 45.70 -18.16 10.09
C ILE A 196 45.43 -16.67 10.36
N ALA A 197 46.24 -15.76 9.82
CA ALA A 197 45.97 -14.33 9.93
C ALA A 197 44.67 -13.93 9.22
N ALA A 198 44.39 -14.51 8.05
CA ALA A 198 43.13 -14.33 7.33
C ALA A 198 41.94 -14.91 8.10
N LEU A 199 42.10 -16.09 8.74
CA LEU A 199 41.10 -16.67 9.62
C LEU A 199 40.82 -15.77 10.84
N ASN A 200 41.85 -15.28 11.52
CA ASN A 200 41.69 -14.36 12.65
C ASN A 200 41.06 -13.03 12.24
N ARG A 201 41.27 -12.55 11.00
CA ARG A 201 40.55 -11.39 10.45
C ARG A 201 39.09 -11.72 10.12
N TYR A 202 38.81 -12.89 9.53
CA TYR A 202 37.44 -13.34 9.25
C TYR A 202 36.58 -13.42 10.52
N ARG A 203 37.16 -13.82 11.66
CA ARG A 203 36.48 -13.86 12.96
C ARG A 203 36.02 -12.49 13.49
N THR A 204 36.39 -11.36 12.88
CA THR A 204 35.87 -10.04 13.27
C THR A 204 34.60 -9.61 12.53
N TYR A 205 34.04 -10.45 11.64
CA TYR A 205 32.91 -10.08 10.76
C TYR A 205 31.65 -9.58 11.51
N THR A 206 31.41 -10.09 12.73
CA THR A 206 30.27 -9.72 13.61
C THR A 206 30.69 -8.84 14.79
N LEU A 207 31.91 -8.31 14.78
CA LEU A 207 32.49 -7.52 15.88
C LEU A 207 32.58 -6.03 15.50
N PRO A 208 32.74 -5.13 16.50
CA PRO A 208 33.01 -3.70 16.24
C PRO A 208 34.25 -3.48 15.37
N ALA A 209 34.25 -2.41 14.57
CA ALA A 209 35.25 -2.18 13.52
C ALA A 209 36.68 -1.95 14.04
N GLU A 210 36.81 -1.54 15.31
CA GLU A 210 38.06 -1.43 16.05
C GLU A 210 38.71 -2.78 16.35
N ILE A 211 37.97 -3.89 16.33
CA ILE A 211 38.52 -5.24 16.48
C ILE A 211 39.16 -5.66 15.15
N GLN A 212 40.48 -5.80 15.17
CA GLN A 212 41.28 -6.10 13.99
C GLN A 212 41.43 -7.61 13.77
N ALA A 213 41.57 -8.39 14.85
CA ALA A 213 41.68 -9.84 14.80
C ALA A 213 41.06 -10.52 16.03
N ALA A 214 40.46 -11.69 15.83
CA ALA A 214 39.92 -12.51 16.91
C ALA A 214 40.26 -14.01 16.76
N GLU A 215 40.43 -14.70 17.87
CA GLU A 215 40.53 -16.17 17.94
C GLU A 215 39.19 -16.77 18.35
N ALA A 216 38.88 -17.96 17.81
CA ALA A 216 37.59 -18.61 17.96
C ALA A 216 37.71 -19.87 18.83
N TYR A 217 36.88 -19.93 19.87
CA TYR A 217 36.87 -21.03 20.84
C TYR A 217 35.48 -21.61 21.03
N LEU A 218 35.42 -22.94 21.14
CA LEU A 218 34.24 -23.64 21.66
C LEU A 218 34.57 -24.06 23.10
N ILE A 219 34.13 -23.23 24.04
CA ILE A 219 34.37 -23.38 25.47
C ILE A 219 33.23 -24.15 26.11
N ILE A 220 33.54 -25.26 26.78
CA ILE A 220 32.58 -26.08 27.52
C ILE A 220 33.10 -26.38 28.92
N SER A 221 32.23 -26.38 29.92
CA SER A 221 32.60 -26.84 31.27
C SER A 221 32.60 -28.37 31.35
N ALA A 222 33.46 -28.91 32.21
CA ALA A 222 33.43 -30.34 32.52
C ALA A 222 32.08 -30.79 33.12
N GLU A 223 31.38 -29.91 33.83
CA GLU A 223 30.04 -30.21 34.36
C GLU A 223 29.00 -30.41 33.24
N GLU A 224 29.07 -29.64 32.16
CA GLU A 224 28.24 -29.85 30.96
C GLU A 224 28.57 -31.15 30.25
N LEU A 225 29.86 -31.48 30.08
CA LEU A 225 30.29 -32.75 29.47
C LEU A 225 29.89 -33.97 30.30
N VAL A 226 29.83 -33.85 31.63
CA VAL A 226 29.31 -34.91 32.52
C VAL A 226 27.79 -35.04 32.39
N LYS A 227 27.06 -33.93 32.24
CA LYS A 227 25.59 -33.91 32.11
C LYS A 227 25.12 -34.41 30.74
N ASP A 228 25.76 -33.99 29.65
CA ASP A 228 25.52 -34.46 28.30
C ASP A 228 26.86 -34.66 27.55
N PRO A 229 27.40 -35.90 27.52
CA PRO A 229 28.61 -36.23 26.77
C PRO A 229 28.46 -36.06 25.25
N LEU A 230 27.23 -35.98 24.73
CA LEU A 230 26.94 -35.85 23.29
C LEU A 230 26.71 -34.39 22.86
N LYS A 231 26.71 -33.42 23.79
CA LYS A 231 26.42 -32.00 23.54
C LYS A 231 27.22 -31.39 22.38
N LEU A 232 28.49 -31.76 22.26
CA LEU A 232 29.40 -31.27 21.21
C LEU A 232 29.13 -31.89 19.82
N TYR A 233 28.31 -32.94 19.74
CA TYR A 233 28.00 -33.70 18.52
C TYR A 233 26.52 -33.56 18.10
N GLN A 234 25.72 -32.76 18.82
CA GLN A 234 24.32 -32.50 18.46
C GLN A 234 24.20 -31.79 17.10
N SER A 235 23.11 -32.07 16.37
CA SER A 235 22.80 -31.40 15.11
C SER A 235 22.33 -29.95 15.33
N GLU A 236 22.49 -29.09 14.32
CA GLU A 236 21.97 -27.72 14.39
C GLU A 236 20.43 -27.68 14.55
N TYR A 237 19.74 -28.67 13.99
CA TYR A 237 18.30 -28.89 14.21
C TYR A 237 17.98 -29.06 15.70
N ALA A 238 18.72 -29.90 16.44
CA ALA A 238 18.50 -30.08 17.87
C ALA A 238 18.75 -28.77 18.66
N ARG A 239 19.85 -28.07 18.35
CA ARG A 239 20.22 -26.82 19.02
C ARG A 239 19.23 -25.67 18.74
N GLN A 240 18.76 -25.52 17.50
CA GLN A 240 17.75 -24.51 17.16
C GLN A 240 16.43 -24.76 17.89
N ARG A 241 16.06 -26.03 18.08
CA ARG A 241 14.87 -26.42 18.83
C ARG A 241 15.00 -26.15 20.33
N GLU A 242 16.16 -26.37 20.94
CA GLU A 242 16.44 -25.93 22.33
C GLU A 242 16.37 -24.40 22.49
N LEU A 243 16.70 -23.64 21.43
CA LEU A 243 16.60 -22.17 21.41
C LEU A 243 15.16 -21.65 21.17
N GLY A 244 14.16 -22.53 21.07
CA GLY A 244 12.77 -22.13 20.82
C GLY A 244 12.51 -21.60 19.40
N VAL A 245 13.42 -21.88 18.46
CA VAL A 245 13.15 -21.65 17.03
C VAL A 245 12.24 -22.79 16.56
N ALA A 246 11.07 -22.47 16.02
CA ALA A 246 10.19 -23.48 15.43
C ALA A 246 10.80 -24.02 14.12
N ILE A 247 10.94 -25.34 14.02
CA ILE A 247 11.52 -26.00 12.85
C ILE A 247 10.49 -26.93 12.19
N ASP A 248 9.72 -27.65 13.00
CA ASP A 248 8.68 -28.56 12.56
C ASP A 248 7.27 -27.95 12.71
N ARG A 249 6.30 -28.49 11.96
CA ARG A 249 4.86 -28.23 12.17
C ARG A 249 4.44 -28.45 13.63
N GLY A 250 5.05 -29.40 14.33
CA GLY A 250 4.75 -29.72 15.73
C GLY A 250 5.31 -28.73 16.76
N ASP A 251 6.20 -27.81 16.38
CA ASP A 251 6.72 -26.77 17.28
C ASP A 251 5.80 -25.53 17.33
N ILE A 252 4.76 -25.46 16.48
CA ILE A 252 3.74 -24.40 16.46
C ILE A 252 2.35 -24.95 16.84
N PRO A 253 1.44 -24.13 17.42
CA PRO A 253 0.10 -24.58 17.82
C PRO A 253 -0.70 -25.27 16.71
N LEU A 254 -1.39 -26.37 17.02
CA LEU A 254 -2.37 -26.95 16.11
C LEU A 254 -3.64 -26.09 16.10
N VAL A 255 -4.14 -25.80 14.90
CA VAL A 255 -5.44 -25.15 14.67
C VAL A 255 -6.44 -26.19 14.16
N SER A 256 -7.59 -26.33 14.80
CA SER A 256 -8.73 -27.08 14.26
C SER A 256 -9.66 -26.15 13.49
N VAL A 257 -10.06 -26.52 12.27
CA VAL A 257 -11.14 -25.83 11.54
C VAL A 257 -12.34 -26.75 11.40
N ILE A 258 -13.48 -26.33 11.96
CA ILE A 258 -14.73 -27.08 11.92
C ILE A 258 -15.55 -26.69 10.69
N ILE A 259 -15.93 -27.68 9.88
CA ILE A 259 -16.88 -27.51 8.77
C ILE A 259 -18.20 -28.20 9.11
N ARG A 260 -19.30 -27.45 9.11
CA ARG A 260 -20.65 -27.99 9.34
C ARG A 260 -21.31 -28.27 8.00
N SER A 261 -21.20 -29.49 7.47
CA SER A 261 -21.57 -29.76 6.08
C SER A 261 -22.95 -30.39 5.90
N MET A 262 -23.67 -29.84 4.92
CA MET A 262 -24.94 -30.35 4.40
C MET A 262 -24.75 -31.19 3.11
N ASP A 263 -23.52 -31.63 2.82
CA ASP A 263 -23.16 -32.43 1.62
C ASP A 263 -23.48 -31.72 0.30
N ARG A 264 -23.17 -30.41 0.25
CA ARG A 264 -23.44 -29.55 -0.90
C ARG A 264 -22.25 -29.49 -1.85
N PRO A 265 -22.45 -29.22 -3.16
CA PRO A 265 -21.36 -28.94 -4.10
C PRO A 265 -20.45 -27.76 -3.69
N THR A 266 -20.93 -26.86 -2.82
CA THR A 266 -20.14 -25.75 -2.26
C THR A 266 -19.05 -26.20 -1.29
N LEU A 267 -19.16 -27.39 -0.68
CA LEU A 267 -18.17 -27.94 0.25
C LEU A 267 -16.76 -27.95 -0.35
N THR A 268 -16.64 -28.23 -1.65
CA THR A 268 -15.38 -28.21 -2.39
C THR A 268 -14.68 -26.86 -2.30
N ARG A 269 -15.42 -25.74 -2.38
CA ARG A 269 -14.86 -24.37 -2.23
C ARG A 269 -14.29 -24.16 -0.83
N ALA A 270 -15.00 -24.59 0.21
CA ALA A 270 -14.54 -24.48 1.59
C ALA A 270 -13.23 -25.28 1.78
N LEU A 271 -13.20 -26.53 1.30
CA LEU A 271 -12.02 -27.41 1.35
C LEU A 271 -10.84 -26.87 0.52
N ASP A 272 -11.06 -26.38 -0.70
CA ASP A 272 -10.01 -25.77 -1.53
C ASP A 272 -9.39 -24.53 -0.84
N SER A 273 -10.21 -23.71 -0.19
CA SER A 273 -9.75 -22.54 0.57
C SER A 273 -8.92 -22.90 1.81
N LEU A 274 -9.20 -24.07 2.41
CA LEU A 274 -8.41 -24.65 3.49
C LEU A 274 -7.12 -25.32 2.99
N ALA A 275 -7.17 -26.04 1.89
CA ALA A 275 -6.00 -26.70 1.28
C ALA A 275 -4.89 -25.71 0.88
N LEU A 276 -5.26 -24.45 0.62
CA LEU A 276 -4.36 -23.35 0.29
C LEU A 276 -3.81 -22.58 1.52
N GLN A 277 -4.15 -22.95 2.75
CA GLN A 277 -3.65 -22.22 3.93
C GLN A 277 -2.13 -22.30 4.07
N THR A 278 -1.51 -21.14 4.32
CA THR A 278 -0.07 -20.97 4.56
C THR A 278 0.35 -21.32 5.98
N TYR A 279 -0.59 -21.41 6.93
CA TYR A 279 -0.30 -21.89 8.28
C TYR A 279 -0.16 -23.42 8.26
N PRO A 280 1.01 -24.00 8.59
CA PRO A 280 1.30 -25.37 8.20
C PRO A 280 0.83 -26.45 9.21
N ASN A 281 0.23 -26.06 10.35
CA ASN A 281 -0.28 -26.99 11.36
C ASN A 281 -1.80 -26.83 11.59
N ILE A 282 -2.59 -27.38 10.68
CA ILE A 282 -4.06 -27.38 10.70
C ILE A 282 -4.58 -28.82 10.69
N GLU A 283 -5.68 -29.10 11.39
CA GLU A 283 -6.57 -30.23 11.15
C GLU A 283 -7.97 -29.75 10.72
N VAL A 284 -8.65 -30.53 9.88
CA VAL A 284 -10.02 -30.23 9.42
C VAL A 284 -11.00 -31.22 10.05
N VAL A 285 -12.02 -30.69 10.74
CA VAL A 285 -13.09 -31.47 11.39
C VAL A 285 -14.37 -31.24 10.61
N LEU A 286 -14.68 -32.16 9.70
CA LEU A 286 -15.89 -32.13 8.86
C LEU A 286 -17.03 -32.83 9.61
N VAL A 287 -18.08 -32.11 9.99
CA VAL A 287 -19.24 -32.67 10.69
C VAL A 287 -20.37 -32.91 9.69
N ASN A 288 -20.91 -34.13 9.63
CA ASN A 288 -22.12 -34.41 8.84
C ASN A 288 -23.35 -33.80 9.52
N ALA A 289 -23.78 -32.62 9.05
CA ALA A 289 -25.01 -31.96 9.48
C ALA A 289 -26.25 -32.39 8.68
N LYS A 290 -26.06 -32.93 7.45
CA LYS A 290 -27.14 -33.51 6.62
C LYS A 290 -27.78 -34.74 7.27
N GLY A 291 -27.01 -35.55 7.99
CA GLY A 291 -27.45 -36.86 8.48
C GLY A 291 -27.43 -37.94 7.40
N GLY A 292 -27.52 -39.20 7.81
CA GLY A 292 -27.37 -40.36 6.92
C GLY A 292 -26.01 -40.38 6.20
N MET A 293 -26.00 -40.79 4.92
CA MET A 293 -24.78 -40.84 4.11
C MET A 293 -24.31 -39.44 3.68
N HIS A 294 -23.00 -39.19 3.83
CA HIS A 294 -22.26 -38.00 3.40
C HIS A 294 -21.00 -38.47 2.66
N GLU A 295 -20.66 -37.89 1.51
CA GLU A 295 -19.59 -38.39 0.64
C GLU A 295 -18.23 -37.71 0.90
N GLN A 296 -17.46 -38.25 1.85
CA GLN A 296 -16.05 -37.89 2.03
C GLN A 296 -15.19 -38.62 0.97
N SER A 297 -14.45 -37.86 0.16
CA SER A 297 -13.58 -38.39 -0.91
C SER A 297 -12.12 -38.60 -0.51
N SER A 298 -11.67 -38.06 0.64
CA SER A 298 -10.27 -38.04 1.06
C SER A 298 -10.14 -37.82 2.58
N ASP A 299 -9.19 -38.50 3.22
CA ASP A 299 -8.75 -38.23 4.62
C ASP A 299 -7.81 -37.00 4.73
N TRP A 300 -7.63 -36.27 3.63
CA TRP A 300 -6.73 -35.12 3.53
C TRP A 300 -7.37 -33.96 2.77
N CYS A 301 -7.29 -32.78 3.38
CA CYS A 301 -7.63 -31.49 2.79
C CYS A 301 -6.32 -30.80 2.34
N GLY A 302 -5.86 -31.13 1.13
CA GLY A 302 -4.54 -30.72 0.65
C GLY A 302 -3.41 -31.30 1.52
N ASN A 303 -2.74 -30.43 2.29
CA ASN A 303 -1.62 -30.80 3.17
C ASN A 303 -2.01 -31.06 4.63
N PHE A 304 -3.31 -31.10 4.92
CA PHE A 304 -3.88 -31.15 6.29
C PHE A 304 -4.76 -32.40 6.47
N PRO A 305 -4.66 -33.12 7.60
CA PRO A 305 -5.53 -34.26 7.88
C PRO A 305 -6.99 -33.79 8.05
N LEU A 306 -7.92 -34.53 7.46
CA LEU A 306 -9.36 -34.31 7.55
C LEU A 306 -10.02 -35.50 8.24
N ARG A 307 -10.90 -35.23 9.22
CA ARG A 307 -11.76 -36.24 9.86
C ARG A 307 -13.23 -35.93 9.58
N LEU A 308 -13.97 -36.86 8.97
CA LEU A 308 -15.43 -36.83 8.97
C LEU A 308 -15.95 -37.35 10.32
N ILE A 309 -16.67 -36.49 11.05
CA ILE A 309 -17.50 -36.85 12.18
C ILE A 309 -18.90 -37.15 11.63
N ASN A 310 -19.11 -38.42 11.27
CA ASN A 310 -20.38 -38.89 10.72
C ASN A 310 -21.37 -39.29 11.84
N GLN A 311 -22.67 -39.25 11.55
CA GLN A 311 -23.72 -39.73 12.47
C GLN A 311 -24.90 -40.35 11.71
N ASP A 312 -25.26 -41.57 12.10
CA ASP A 312 -26.45 -42.28 11.60
C ASP A 312 -27.71 -41.67 12.22
N GLY A 313 -28.47 -40.90 11.43
CA GLY A 313 -29.71 -40.29 11.89
C GLY A 313 -30.17 -39.10 11.05
N GLU A 314 -31.17 -38.39 11.59
CA GLU A 314 -31.78 -37.19 11.04
C GLU A 314 -30.81 -36.00 10.94
N PRO A 315 -31.11 -34.97 10.10
CA PRO A 315 -30.32 -33.75 10.01
C PRO A 315 -30.12 -33.03 11.35
N LEU A 316 -28.97 -32.38 11.51
CA LEU A 316 -28.59 -31.64 12.71
C LEU A 316 -28.93 -30.16 12.62
N LEU A 317 -29.34 -29.57 13.75
CA LEU A 317 -29.35 -28.12 13.92
C LEU A 317 -27.92 -27.57 13.87
N ARG A 318 -27.76 -26.39 13.26
CA ARG A 318 -26.46 -25.68 13.11
C ARG A 318 -25.66 -25.56 14.41
N SER A 319 -26.33 -25.32 15.53
CA SER A 319 -25.77 -25.24 16.88
C SER A 319 -25.29 -26.60 17.41
N LYS A 320 -26.07 -27.67 17.22
CA LYS A 320 -25.69 -29.04 17.59
C LYS A 320 -24.52 -29.58 16.74
N ALA A 321 -24.52 -29.28 15.44
CA ALA A 321 -23.40 -29.59 14.56
C ALA A 321 -22.11 -28.84 14.96
N ALA A 322 -22.23 -27.59 15.44
CA ALA A 322 -21.10 -26.85 15.99
C ALA A 322 -20.54 -27.52 17.26
N ASN A 323 -21.40 -27.90 18.22
CA ASN A 323 -20.99 -28.60 19.45
C ASN A 323 -20.27 -29.92 19.17
N ILE A 324 -20.81 -30.75 18.27
CA ILE A 324 -20.16 -32.02 17.85
C ILE A 324 -18.78 -31.77 17.21
N GLY A 325 -18.62 -30.67 16.47
CA GLY A 325 -17.32 -30.24 15.96
C GLY A 325 -16.35 -29.84 17.08
N LEU A 326 -16.80 -29.03 18.04
CA LEU A 326 -16.01 -28.58 19.20
C LEU A 326 -15.49 -29.76 20.04
N ASP A 327 -16.34 -30.77 20.29
CA ASP A 327 -15.98 -31.98 21.04
C ASP A 327 -14.96 -32.87 20.29
N ALA A 328 -14.86 -32.74 18.98
CA ALA A 328 -13.97 -33.52 18.11
C ALA A 328 -12.64 -32.82 17.74
N CYS A 329 -12.44 -31.58 18.18
CA CYS A 329 -11.21 -30.80 17.98
C CYS A 329 -10.07 -31.24 18.92
N GLN A 330 -8.85 -31.27 18.38
CA GLN A 330 -7.61 -31.57 19.12
C GLN A 330 -6.64 -30.37 19.15
N GLY A 331 -6.95 -29.30 18.41
CA GLY A 331 -6.14 -28.09 18.33
C GLY A 331 -6.15 -27.23 19.60
N SER A 332 -5.05 -26.48 19.78
CA SER A 332 -4.96 -25.44 20.82
C SER A 332 -5.88 -24.26 20.51
N TYR A 333 -6.13 -24.00 19.22
CA TYR A 333 -7.03 -22.99 18.71
C TYR A 333 -8.07 -23.60 17.76
N ILE A 334 -9.24 -22.99 17.70
CA ILE A 334 -10.39 -23.44 16.91
C ILE A 334 -10.92 -22.27 16.08
N SER A 335 -11.27 -22.56 14.83
CA SER A 335 -12.03 -21.70 13.92
C SER A 335 -13.15 -22.52 13.25
N PHE A 336 -14.07 -21.85 12.56
CA PHE A 336 -15.14 -22.45 11.77
C PHE A 336 -14.99 -22.08 10.29
N LEU A 337 -15.57 -22.90 9.41
CA LEU A 337 -15.83 -22.55 8.01
C LEU A 337 -17.13 -23.25 7.60
N ASP A 338 -18.20 -22.50 7.36
CA ASP A 338 -19.45 -23.11 6.86
C ASP A 338 -19.25 -23.63 5.43
N ASP A 339 -20.00 -24.67 5.03
CA ASP A 339 -19.77 -25.40 3.76
C ASP A 339 -20.19 -24.63 2.49
N ASP A 340 -20.56 -23.37 2.65
CA ASP A 340 -20.84 -22.38 1.61
C ASP A 340 -19.87 -21.17 1.65
N ASP A 341 -18.87 -21.10 2.54
CA ASP A 341 -17.94 -19.96 2.65
C ASP A 341 -16.50 -20.26 2.18
N ALA A 342 -15.60 -19.25 2.21
CA ALA A 342 -14.17 -19.42 1.88
C ALA A 342 -13.24 -18.44 2.63
N ILE A 343 -12.01 -18.88 2.93
CA ILE A 343 -10.96 -18.06 3.58
C ILE A 343 -9.71 -17.88 2.70
N ASP A 344 -9.01 -16.75 2.85
CA ASP A 344 -7.81 -16.46 2.06
C ASP A 344 -6.59 -17.29 2.52
N PRO A 345 -5.61 -17.58 1.64
CA PRO A 345 -4.43 -18.39 1.98
C PRO A 345 -3.63 -17.95 3.22
N ASP A 346 -3.67 -16.68 3.62
CA ASP A 346 -2.99 -16.16 4.82
C ASP A 346 -3.90 -16.01 6.04
N HIS A 347 -5.18 -16.39 5.95
CA HIS A 347 -6.19 -16.15 6.99
C HIS A 347 -5.81 -16.72 8.37
N ILE A 348 -5.55 -18.04 8.47
CA ILE A 348 -5.20 -18.67 9.75
C ILE A 348 -3.84 -18.18 10.28
N ALA A 349 -2.89 -17.90 9.38
CA ALA A 349 -1.57 -17.39 9.75
C ALA A 349 -1.65 -15.99 10.38
N ASN A 350 -2.39 -15.07 9.75
CA ASN A 350 -2.69 -13.75 10.33
C ASN A 350 -3.35 -13.90 11.71
N LEU A 351 -4.37 -14.76 11.84
CA LEU A 351 -5.11 -14.91 13.09
C LEU A 351 -4.23 -15.40 14.24
N ILE A 352 -3.28 -16.32 13.99
CA ILE A 352 -2.28 -16.73 14.98
C ILE A 352 -1.33 -15.56 15.33
N GLU A 353 -0.84 -14.80 14.34
CA GLU A 353 -0.01 -13.61 14.58
C GLU A 353 -0.76 -12.55 15.41
N GLY A 354 -2.05 -12.35 15.16
CA GLY A 354 -2.93 -11.45 15.92
C GLY A 354 -3.14 -11.86 17.38
N ILE A 355 -3.15 -13.15 17.69
CA ILE A 355 -3.18 -13.62 19.09
C ILE A 355 -1.79 -13.47 19.73
N GLN A 356 -0.73 -13.84 19.02
CA GLN A 356 0.65 -13.80 19.56
C GLN A 356 1.19 -12.39 19.79
N SER A 357 0.73 -11.40 19.01
CA SER A 357 1.17 -10.00 19.11
C SER A 357 0.54 -9.22 20.28
N VAL A 358 -0.55 -9.69 20.89
CA VAL A 358 -1.29 -8.98 21.94
C VAL A 358 -1.54 -9.87 23.15
N SER A 359 -0.62 -9.85 24.12
CA SER A 359 -0.63 -10.72 25.31
C SER A 359 -1.87 -10.59 26.22
N THR A 360 -2.70 -9.57 26.03
CA THR A 360 -3.96 -9.34 26.77
C THR A 360 -5.20 -9.96 26.11
N CYS A 361 -5.10 -10.42 24.87
CA CYS A 361 -6.22 -10.91 24.06
C CYS A 361 -5.93 -12.33 23.60
N SER A 362 -6.81 -13.29 23.91
CA SER A 362 -6.62 -14.69 23.49
C SER A 362 -7.45 -15.08 22.27
N ILE A 363 -8.19 -14.13 21.69
CA ILE A 363 -9.03 -14.28 20.49
C ILE A 363 -8.59 -13.23 19.47
N ALA A 364 -8.54 -13.60 18.19
CA ALA A 364 -8.36 -12.67 17.08
C ALA A 364 -9.46 -12.85 16.02
N TYR A 365 -9.78 -11.78 15.29
CA TYR A 365 -10.71 -11.81 14.15
C TYR A 365 -10.32 -10.80 13.06
N THR A 366 -10.78 -11.05 11.84
CA THR A 366 -10.53 -10.24 10.63
C THR A 366 -11.83 -9.67 10.05
N GLY A 367 -11.72 -8.77 9.07
CA GLY A 367 -12.86 -8.40 8.21
C GLY A 367 -13.27 -9.52 7.25
N VAL A 368 -14.53 -9.47 6.77
CA VAL A 368 -15.11 -10.43 5.82
C VAL A 368 -15.70 -9.70 4.60
N ARG A 369 -15.60 -10.30 3.41
CA ARG A 369 -16.21 -9.81 2.16
C ARG A 369 -17.50 -10.59 1.87
N GLY A 370 -18.65 -9.93 1.85
CA GLY A 370 -19.88 -10.47 1.29
C GLY A 370 -19.82 -10.47 -0.23
N LYS A 371 -19.72 -11.65 -0.87
CA LYS A 371 -19.85 -11.84 -2.32
C LYS A 371 -21.22 -12.42 -2.64
N ASP A 372 -21.83 -11.98 -3.74
CA ASP A 372 -23.03 -12.61 -4.28
C ASP A 372 -22.67 -13.83 -5.15
N GLU A 373 -23.39 -14.94 -4.98
CA GLU A 373 -23.25 -16.14 -5.80
C GLU A 373 -23.92 -16.00 -7.18
N GLN A 374 -24.94 -15.15 -7.29
CA GLN A 374 -25.78 -15.03 -8.47
C GLN A 374 -25.36 -13.86 -9.38
N ASP A 375 -24.57 -12.91 -8.85
CA ASP A 375 -23.96 -11.82 -9.62
C ASP A 375 -22.52 -11.55 -9.17
N GLU A 376 -21.55 -12.10 -9.91
CA GLU A 376 -20.12 -11.90 -9.63
C GLU A 376 -19.63 -10.46 -9.86
N ASN A 377 -20.44 -9.59 -10.50
CA ASN A 377 -20.10 -8.18 -10.75
C ASN A 377 -20.54 -7.26 -9.60
N LYS A 378 -21.40 -7.76 -8.70
CA LYS A 378 -21.91 -7.02 -7.55
C LYS A 378 -20.77 -6.73 -6.57
N PRO A 379 -20.61 -5.47 -6.11
CA PRO A 379 -19.49 -5.08 -5.26
C PRO A 379 -19.54 -5.78 -3.91
N PHE A 380 -18.38 -6.16 -3.38
CA PHE A 380 -18.30 -6.83 -2.09
C PHE A 380 -18.76 -5.92 -0.95
N VAL A 381 -19.62 -6.45 -0.07
CA VAL A 381 -20.00 -5.78 1.17
C VAL A 381 -18.96 -6.12 2.24
N GLU A 382 -18.15 -5.15 2.67
CA GLU A 382 -17.10 -5.41 3.67
C GLU A 382 -17.66 -5.33 5.10
N PHE A 383 -17.68 -6.47 5.80
CA PHE A 383 -18.02 -6.56 7.22
C PHE A 383 -16.74 -6.37 8.04
N LYS A 384 -16.48 -5.12 8.48
CA LYS A 384 -15.22 -4.74 9.14
C LYS A 384 -15.48 -3.85 10.36
N THR A 385 -15.36 -4.42 11.56
CA THR A 385 -15.63 -3.72 12.83
C THR A 385 -14.39 -3.73 13.71
N ALA A 386 -13.65 -2.61 13.76
CA ALA A 386 -12.30 -2.58 14.34
C ALA A 386 -12.21 -2.67 15.87
N GLU A 387 -13.27 -2.31 16.58
CA GLU A 387 -13.40 -2.58 18.02
C GLU A 387 -14.67 -3.38 18.25
N VAL A 388 -14.56 -4.57 18.85
CA VAL A 388 -15.68 -5.39 19.29
C VAL A 388 -15.46 -5.80 20.75
N ASN A 389 -16.48 -5.55 21.58
CA ASN A 389 -16.50 -5.89 22.99
C ASN A 389 -17.93 -6.34 23.36
N PHE A 390 -18.12 -6.90 24.56
CA PHE A 390 -19.41 -7.41 25.02
C PHE A 390 -20.56 -6.41 24.84
N ALA A 391 -20.36 -5.15 25.23
CA ALA A 391 -21.40 -4.12 25.15
C ALA A 391 -21.79 -3.76 23.70
N LYS A 392 -20.86 -3.88 22.75
CA LYS A 392 -21.11 -3.68 21.32
C LYS A 392 -21.73 -4.92 20.66
N LEU A 393 -21.26 -6.12 21.01
CA LEU A 393 -21.89 -7.37 20.58
C LEU A 393 -23.34 -7.43 21.03
N LEU A 394 -23.68 -6.96 22.24
CA LEU A 394 -25.07 -6.96 22.70
C LEU A 394 -25.99 -6.08 21.83
N LEU A 395 -25.45 -5.17 21.02
CA LEU A 395 -26.23 -4.32 20.11
C LEU A 395 -26.36 -4.91 18.69
N GLY A 396 -25.63 -5.97 18.34
CA GLY A 396 -25.74 -6.66 17.06
C GLY A 396 -24.63 -7.68 16.79
N ASN A 397 -24.93 -8.71 15.99
CA ASN A 397 -23.90 -9.60 15.45
C ASN A 397 -23.06 -8.84 14.40
N VAL A 398 -21.74 -8.86 14.55
CA VAL A 398 -20.79 -8.11 13.70
C VAL A 398 -19.54 -8.94 13.31
N ILE A 399 -19.53 -10.24 13.61
CA ILE A 399 -18.42 -11.17 13.29
C ILE A 399 -19.03 -12.45 12.68
N PRO A 400 -18.97 -12.63 11.35
CA PRO A 400 -19.36 -13.88 10.69
C PRO A 400 -18.55 -15.08 11.20
N ILE A 401 -19.14 -16.27 11.21
CA ILE A 401 -18.61 -17.40 12.00
C ILE A 401 -17.18 -17.82 11.61
N HIS A 402 -16.81 -17.65 10.35
CA HIS A 402 -15.51 -18.04 9.78
C HIS A 402 -14.45 -16.93 9.87
N ALA A 403 -14.71 -15.82 10.58
CA ALA A 403 -13.82 -14.66 10.63
C ALA A 403 -12.84 -14.65 11.82
N ILE A 404 -12.90 -15.66 12.69
CA ILE A 404 -12.46 -15.57 14.10
C ILE A 404 -11.77 -16.85 14.56
N LEU A 405 -10.67 -16.69 15.31
CA LEU A 405 -9.89 -17.76 15.91
C LEU A 405 -9.88 -17.59 17.44
N PHE A 406 -10.23 -18.64 18.17
CA PHE A 406 -10.29 -18.64 19.63
C PHE A 406 -9.59 -19.88 20.23
N PRO A 407 -9.18 -19.88 21.50
CA PRO A 407 -8.46 -20.99 22.09
C PRO A 407 -9.42 -22.03 22.68
N ALA A 408 -9.11 -23.31 22.50
CA ALA A 408 -9.91 -24.43 22.99
C ALA A 408 -10.07 -24.46 24.53
N THR A 409 -9.23 -23.70 25.25
CA THR A 409 -9.33 -23.52 26.71
C THR A 409 -10.59 -22.77 27.15
N LEU A 410 -11.28 -22.03 26.28
CA LEU A 410 -12.54 -21.34 26.63
C LEU A 410 -13.73 -22.32 26.74
N LEU A 411 -13.70 -23.44 26.02
CA LEU A 411 -14.72 -24.49 26.15
C LEU A 411 -14.75 -25.05 27.58
N LYS A 412 -13.57 -25.22 28.18
CA LYS A 412 -13.39 -25.66 29.58
C LYS A 412 -13.87 -24.62 30.62
N GLN A 413 -14.20 -23.40 30.20
CA GLN A 413 -14.80 -22.36 31.05
C GLN A 413 -16.33 -22.31 30.91
N GLY A 414 -16.92 -23.13 30.04
CA GLY A 414 -18.37 -23.26 29.84
C GLY A 414 -18.91 -22.63 28.55
N ALA A 415 -18.04 -22.22 27.62
CA ALA A 415 -18.48 -21.73 26.31
C ALA A 415 -19.04 -22.88 25.44
N VAL A 416 -20.30 -22.77 25.01
CA VAL A 416 -21.00 -23.80 24.20
C VAL A 416 -22.11 -23.20 23.34
N PHE A 417 -22.41 -23.75 22.16
CA PHE A 417 -23.54 -23.27 21.34
C PHE A 417 -24.87 -23.73 21.94
N ASP A 418 -25.83 -22.80 22.06
CA ASP A 418 -27.16 -23.10 22.60
C ASP A 418 -28.05 -23.76 21.55
N GLU A 419 -28.29 -25.06 21.68
CA GLU A 419 -29.08 -25.86 20.73
C GLU A 419 -30.57 -25.47 20.67
N LYS A 420 -31.03 -24.56 21.54
CA LYS A 420 -32.38 -23.97 21.46
C LYS A 420 -32.43 -22.75 20.53
N LEU A 421 -31.29 -22.23 20.11
CA LEU A 421 -31.18 -21.19 19.09
C LEU A 421 -31.03 -21.84 17.70
N ALA A 422 -32.03 -21.60 16.85
CA ALA A 422 -32.06 -22.05 15.46
C ALA A 422 -31.52 -21.00 14.46
N LEU A 423 -31.20 -19.80 14.97
CA LEU A 423 -30.55 -18.67 14.30
C LEU A 423 -29.83 -17.85 15.37
N TYR A 424 -28.75 -17.15 14.99
CA TYR A 424 -27.90 -16.36 15.89
C TYR A 424 -27.22 -17.19 16.99
N GLU A 425 -26.95 -18.47 16.70
CA GLU A 425 -26.19 -19.36 17.58
C GLU A 425 -24.72 -18.93 17.72
N ASP A 426 -24.17 -18.33 16.65
CA ASP A 426 -22.84 -17.73 16.59
C ASP A 426 -22.76 -16.45 17.44
N TRP A 427 -23.75 -15.57 17.32
CA TRP A 427 -23.84 -14.32 18.08
C TRP A 427 -23.93 -14.60 19.60
N ASP A 428 -24.71 -15.60 20.00
CA ASP A 428 -24.75 -16.07 21.38
C ASP A 428 -23.39 -16.56 21.88
N PHE A 429 -22.68 -17.35 21.06
CA PHE A 429 -21.36 -17.86 21.39
C PHE A 429 -20.31 -16.73 21.50
N TRP A 430 -20.34 -15.71 20.63
CA TRP A 430 -19.47 -14.53 20.75
C TRP A 430 -19.77 -13.68 22.01
N LEU A 431 -21.03 -13.58 22.42
CA LEU A 431 -21.41 -12.96 23.70
C LEU A 431 -20.91 -13.77 24.91
N GLN A 432 -20.83 -15.10 24.81
CA GLN A 432 -20.15 -15.92 25.82
C GLN A 432 -18.63 -15.68 25.81
N LEU A 433 -17.97 -15.78 24.65
CA LEU A 433 -16.51 -15.66 24.55
C LEU A 433 -15.98 -14.30 25.04
N SER A 434 -16.69 -13.21 24.72
CA SER A 434 -16.31 -11.84 25.09
C SER A 434 -16.43 -11.52 26.59
N ARG A 435 -16.94 -12.46 27.41
CA ARG A 435 -16.86 -12.40 28.88
C ARG A 435 -15.57 -12.99 29.46
N TYR A 436 -14.88 -13.87 28.73
CA TYR A 436 -13.64 -14.53 29.19
C TYR A 436 -12.37 -13.79 28.76
N THR A 437 -12.36 -13.17 27.57
CA THR A 437 -11.19 -12.45 27.05
C THR A 437 -11.60 -11.35 26.04
N PRO A 438 -10.87 -10.21 25.96
CA PRO A 438 -11.05 -9.25 24.87
C PRO A 438 -10.66 -9.85 23.51
N PHE A 439 -11.29 -9.36 22.44
CA PHE A 439 -10.99 -9.79 21.07
C PHE A 439 -10.01 -8.81 20.42
N ASN A 440 -8.97 -9.31 19.75
CA ASN A 440 -8.09 -8.48 18.93
C ASN A 440 -8.60 -8.40 17.49
N PHE A 441 -8.69 -7.18 16.93
CA PHE A 441 -9.01 -6.99 15.52
C PHE A 441 -7.75 -6.88 14.68
N ILE A 442 -7.63 -7.75 13.69
CA ILE A 442 -6.62 -7.62 12.65
C ILE A 442 -7.18 -6.72 11.56
N ASN A 443 -6.53 -5.60 11.27
CA ASN A 443 -6.92 -4.67 10.20
C ASN A 443 -6.57 -5.20 8.80
N ARG A 444 -7.11 -6.37 8.48
CA ARG A 444 -7.11 -7.05 7.18
C ARG A 444 -8.47 -7.72 6.99
N THR A 445 -8.77 -8.05 5.74
CA THR A 445 -10.03 -8.67 5.34
C THR A 445 -9.69 -9.90 4.51
N SER A 446 -9.68 -11.07 5.15
CA SER A 446 -9.09 -12.32 4.65
C SER A 446 -10.10 -13.49 4.58
N ALA A 447 -11.38 -13.15 4.50
CA ALA A 447 -12.51 -14.08 4.59
C ALA A 447 -13.62 -13.66 3.61
N THR A 448 -14.42 -14.62 3.15
CA THR A 448 -15.46 -14.43 2.13
C THR A 448 -16.74 -15.15 2.52
N TYR A 449 -17.80 -14.37 2.74
CA TYR A 449 -19.17 -14.83 2.97
C TYR A 449 -19.95 -14.83 1.66
N PHE A 450 -20.58 -15.95 1.29
CA PHE A 450 -21.29 -16.07 0.01
C PHE A 450 -22.82 -15.97 0.18
N THR A 451 -23.41 -14.86 -0.28
CA THR A 451 -24.86 -14.60 -0.25
C THR A 451 -25.57 -15.12 -1.50
N GLY A 452 -26.77 -15.68 -1.37
CA GLY A 452 -27.59 -16.12 -2.50
C GLY A 452 -27.50 -17.62 -2.83
N GLY A 453 -26.64 -18.36 -2.12
CA GLY A 453 -26.52 -19.81 -2.24
C GLY A 453 -27.64 -20.61 -1.58
N GLY A 454 -27.54 -21.94 -1.68
CA GLY A 454 -28.47 -22.93 -1.08
C GLY A 454 -28.45 -23.02 0.45
N SER A 455 -27.96 -21.98 1.14
CA SER A 455 -27.92 -21.87 2.59
C SER A 455 -29.28 -21.50 3.15
N GLU A 456 -29.80 -22.21 4.16
CA GLU A 456 -31.13 -21.94 4.74
C GLU A 456 -31.27 -20.50 5.26
N VAL A 457 -30.15 -19.87 5.65
CA VAL A 457 -30.12 -18.50 6.19
C VAL A 457 -30.37 -17.43 5.11
N SER A 458 -30.05 -17.70 3.84
CA SER A 458 -30.20 -16.73 2.75
C SER A 458 -31.68 -16.49 2.37
N PRO A 459 -32.55 -17.51 2.28
CA PRO A 459 -34.01 -17.31 2.21
C PRO A 459 -34.61 -16.73 3.50
N LEU A 460 -34.08 -17.06 4.68
CA LEU A 460 -34.68 -16.66 5.96
C LEU A 460 -34.63 -15.15 6.24
N HIS A 461 -33.72 -14.40 5.61
CA HIS A 461 -33.74 -12.94 5.67
C HIS A 461 -34.98 -12.32 4.99
N ASN A 462 -35.70 -13.08 4.15
CA ASN A 462 -36.98 -12.68 3.55
C ASN A 462 -38.19 -12.97 4.46
N ASP A 463 -38.00 -13.48 5.68
CA ASP A 463 -39.02 -13.55 6.73
C ASP A 463 -38.64 -12.64 7.93
N PRO A 464 -39.06 -11.35 7.91
CA PRO A 464 -38.82 -10.42 9.00
C PRO A 464 -39.47 -10.83 10.33
N VAL A 465 -40.47 -11.72 10.33
CA VAL A 465 -41.14 -12.18 11.56
C VAL A 465 -40.27 -13.22 12.26
N ARG A 466 -39.76 -14.22 11.53
CA ARG A 466 -38.85 -15.24 12.07
C ARG A 466 -37.50 -14.67 12.47
N VAL A 467 -36.94 -13.73 11.70
CA VAL A 467 -35.74 -12.97 12.07
C VAL A 467 -35.96 -12.23 13.41
N LYS A 468 -37.04 -11.44 13.50
CA LYS A 468 -37.38 -10.70 14.73
C LYS A 468 -37.61 -11.62 15.92
N GLN A 469 -38.24 -12.78 15.73
CA GLN A 469 -38.45 -13.75 16.80
C GLN A 469 -37.13 -14.38 17.29
N ALA A 470 -36.18 -14.67 16.39
CA ALA A 470 -34.85 -15.14 16.77
C ALA A 470 -34.09 -14.08 17.60
N THR A 471 -34.08 -12.81 17.16
CA THR A 471 -33.52 -11.69 17.93
C THR A 471 -34.17 -11.54 19.31
N VAL A 472 -35.50 -11.69 19.40
CA VAL A 472 -36.23 -11.66 20.68
C VAL A 472 -35.85 -12.84 21.57
N ASN A 473 -35.69 -14.06 21.03
CA ASN A 473 -35.27 -15.23 21.80
C ASN A 473 -33.87 -15.05 22.40
N LEU A 474 -32.92 -14.53 21.60
CA LEU A 474 -31.57 -14.20 22.08
C LEU A 474 -31.62 -13.16 23.21
N TYR A 475 -32.33 -12.05 23.02
CA TYR A 475 -32.46 -11.05 24.09
C TYR A 475 -33.20 -11.60 25.32
N GLN A 476 -34.19 -12.49 25.18
CA GLN A 476 -34.85 -13.14 26.33
C GLN A 476 -33.93 -14.09 27.12
N LYS A 477 -32.85 -14.59 26.52
CA LYS A 477 -31.76 -15.28 27.23
C LYS A 477 -30.86 -14.24 27.91
N TRP A 478 -30.29 -13.31 27.16
CA TRP A 478 -29.28 -12.39 27.69
C TRP A 478 -29.81 -11.40 28.73
N LEU A 479 -31.06 -10.94 28.64
CA LEU A 479 -31.71 -10.12 29.68
C LEU A 479 -31.80 -10.81 31.05
N LYS A 480 -31.68 -12.15 31.12
CA LYS A 480 -31.63 -12.92 32.38
C LYS A 480 -30.19 -13.18 32.87
N LEU A 481 -29.20 -12.92 32.02
CA LEU A 481 -27.78 -13.19 32.27
C LEU A 481 -26.94 -11.91 32.44
N LEU A 482 -27.46 -10.74 32.05
CA LEU A 482 -26.79 -9.45 32.19
C LEU A 482 -26.68 -9.02 33.66
N THR A 483 -25.46 -8.64 34.04
CA THR A 483 -25.21 -7.92 35.29
C THR A 483 -25.57 -6.44 35.17
N ALA A 484 -25.79 -5.78 36.31
CA ALA A 484 -25.99 -4.32 36.34
C ALA A 484 -24.77 -3.54 35.76
N SER A 485 -23.56 -4.08 35.89
CA SER A 485 -22.34 -3.47 35.34
C SER A 485 -22.27 -3.57 33.82
N GLU A 486 -22.66 -4.69 33.23
CA GLU A 486 -22.73 -4.83 31.76
C GLU A 486 -23.84 -3.97 31.18
N PHE A 487 -25.00 -3.91 31.84
CA PHE A 487 -26.09 -3.02 31.42
C PHE A 487 -25.68 -1.54 31.50
N ALA A 488 -24.97 -1.14 32.55
CA ALA A 488 -24.37 0.19 32.65
C ALA A 488 -23.35 0.44 31.54
N ALA A 489 -22.45 -0.51 31.24
CA ALA A 489 -21.47 -0.37 30.16
C ALA A 489 -22.10 -0.22 28.77
N VAL A 490 -23.26 -0.87 28.53
CA VAL A 490 -24.07 -0.71 27.31
C VAL A 490 -24.74 0.67 27.27
N ALA A 491 -25.30 1.14 28.39
CA ALA A 491 -25.86 2.48 28.50
C ALA A 491 -24.78 3.57 28.31
N ASP A 492 -23.59 3.38 28.87
CA ASP A 492 -22.43 4.27 28.72
C ASP A 492 -21.84 4.24 27.31
N LEU A 493 -21.87 3.09 26.63
CA LEU A 493 -21.53 3.00 25.21
C LEU A 493 -22.52 3.81 24.39
N HIS A 494 -23.83 3.57 24.55
CA HIS A 494 -24.89 4.32 23.87
C HIS A 494 -24.81 5.82 24.16
N HIS A 495 -24.59 6.21 25.42
CA HIS A 495 -24.47 7.62 25.81
C HIS A 495 -23.21 8.27 25.24
N ARG A 496 -22.05 7.60 25.25
CA ARG A 496 -20.82 8.11 24.60
C ARG A 496 -20.99 8.25 23.10
N THR A 497 -21.53 7.25 22.41
CA THR A 497 -21.78 7.30 20.95
C THR A 497 -22.77 8.40 20.60
N ASN A 498 -23.87 8.56 21.34
CA ASN A 498 -24.81 9.66 21.14
C ASN A 498 -24.16 11.03 21.43
N ASN A 499 -23.41 11.18 22.52
CA ASN A 499 -22.70 12.42 22.85
C ASN A 499 -21.65 12.77 21.80
N GLN A 500 -20.95 11.78 21.22
CA GLN A 500 -20.03 11.97 20.11
C GLN A 500 -20.78 12.48 18.88
N PHE A 501 -21.88 11.84 18.47
CA PHE A 501 -22.70 12.33 17.36
C PHE A 501 -23.25 13.75 17.62
N GLN A 502 -23.68 14.07 18.85
CA GLN A 502 -24.09 15.44 19.22
C GLN A 502 -22.93 16.44 19.22
N ALA A 503 -21.71 16.01 19.56
CA ALA A 503 -20.51 16.85 19.53
C ALA A 503 -20.03 17.11 18.09
N GLU A 504 -20.05 16.10 17.23
CA GLU A 504 -19.76 16.21 15.80
C GLU A 504 -20.82 17.07 15.09
N MET A 505 -22.12 16.81 15.35
CA MET A 505 -23.20 17.69 14.92
C MET A 505 -23.02 19.11 15.45
N GLY A 506 -22.67 19.31 16.72
CA GLY A 506 -22.44 20.64 17.30
C GLY A 506 -21.22 21.35 16.69
N GLY A 507 -20.17 20.61 16.35
CA GLY A 507 -19.00 21.11 15.61
C GLY A 507 -19.39 21.58 14.21
N LEU A 508 -20.15 20.75 13.49
CA LEU A 508 -20.73 21.11 12.20
C LEU A 508 -21.63 22.36 12.32
N HIS A 509 -22.57 22.41 13.27
CA HIS A 509 -23.48 23.56 13.44
C HIS A 509 -22.75 24.87 13.82
N ARG A 510 -21.60 24.81 14.52
CA ARG A 510 -20.76 25.99 14.76
C ARG A 510 -20.02 26.46 13.50
N GLU A 511 -19.46 25.53 12.73
CA GLU A 511 -18.80 25.84 11.44
C GLU A 511 -19.81 26.36 10.40
N ILE A 512 -21.03 25.82 10.41
CA ILE A 512 -22.22 26.35 9.72
C ILE A 512 -22.45 27.82 10.09
N GLY A 513 -22.68 28.13 11.38
CA GLY A 513 -23.03 29.49 11.82
C GLY A 513 -21.95 30.52 11.51
N ARG A 514 -20.69 30.19 11.84
CA ARG A 514 -19.50 31.03 11.57
C ARG A 514 -19.41 31.50 10.12
N LEU A 515 -19.90 30.67 9.19
CA LEU A 515 -19.75 30.89 7.76
C LEU A 515 -21.01 31.44 7.09
N GLN A 516 -22.17 31.33 7.75
CA GLN A 516 -23.35 32.16 7.45
C GLN A 516 -23.10 33.63 7.82
N ASP A 517 -22.50 33.91 8.99
CA ASP A 517 -22.09 35.26 9.40
C ASP A 517 -21.12 35.89 8.39
N LEU A 518 -20.10 35.12 7.97
CA LEU A 518 -19.10 35.56 7.01
C LEU A 518 -19.70 35.81 5.62
N GLN A 519 -20.66 34.99 5.18
CA GLN A 519 -21.42 35.21 3.95
C GLN A 519 -22.20 36.53 4.02
N GLN A 520 -22.91 36.79 5.14
CA GLN A 520 -23.73 37.98 5.30
C GLN A 520 -22.88 39.26 5.31
N GLN A 521 -21.76 39.28 6.03
CA GLN A 521 -20.80 40.40 5.99
C GLN A 521 -20.24 40.64 4.59
N THR A 522 -19.95 39.58 3.83
CA THR A 522 -19.47 39.67 2.44
C THR A 522 -20.54 40.28 1.52
N CYS A 523 -21.80 39.87 1.65
CA CYS A 523 -22.91 40.43 0.88
C CYS A 523 -23.08 41.94 1.11
N THR A 524 -23.09 42.41 2.36
CA THR A 524 -23.23 43.85 2.67
C THR A 524 -22.10 44.70 2.07
N GLN A 525 -20.86 44.20 2.06
CA GLN A 525 -19.74 44.90 1.41
C GLN A 525 -19.88 44.94 -0.13
N LEU A 526 -20.41 43.88 -0.75
CA LEU A 526 -20.66 43.83 -2.19
C LEU A 526 -21.80 44.77 -2.61
N GLU A 527 -22.86 44.89 -1.81
CA GLU A 527 -23.96 45.83 -2.05
C GLU A 527 -23.48 47.29 -1.99
N GLN A 528 -22.69 47.64 -0.98
CA GLN A 528 -22.09 48.98 -0.85
C GLN A 528 -21.19 49.32 -2.06
N LYS A 529 -20.33 48.39 -2.50
CA LYS A 529 -19.52 48.56 -3.71
C LYS A 529 -20.36 48.65 -4.98
N SER A 530 -21.45 47.89 -5.09
CA SER A 530 -22.37 47.93 -6.24
C SER A 530 -23.10 49.27 -6.36
N MET A 531 -23.55 49.86 -5.24
CA MET A 531 -24.13 51.21 -5.24
C MET A 531 -23.12 52.27 -5.68
N HIS A 532 -21.89 52.22 -5.15
CA HIS A 532 -20.84 53.19 -5.51
C HIS A 532 -20.45 53.10 -7.00
N LEU A 533 -20.34 51.89 -7.56
CA LEU A 533 -20.09 51.69 -8.98
C LEU A 533 -21.22 52.24 -9.87
N LYS A 534 -22.50 52.06 -9.48
CA LYS A 534 -23.65 52.63 -10.22
C LYS A 534 -23.63 54.17 -10.22
N GLN A 535 -23.22 54.78 -9.11
CA GLN A 535 -23.08 56.24 -9.00
C GLN A 535 -21.98 56.78 -9.93
N LEU A 536 -20.79 56.16 -9.91
CA LEU A 536 -19.69 56.47 -10.83
C LEU A 536 -20.09 56.28 -12.31
N GLN A 537 -20.86 55.23 -12.62
CA GLN A 537 -21.37 54.98 -13.97
C GLN A 537 -22.33 56.09 -14.45
N GLN A 538 -23.17 56.64 -13.55
CA GLN A 538 -24.03 57.78 -13.87
C GLN A 538 -23.23 59.06 -14.13
N GLU A 539 -22.24 59.36 -13.31
CA GLU A 539 -21.36 60.53 -13.50
C GLU A 539 -20.58 60.46 -14.82
N LEU A 540 -20.04 59.29 -15.17
CA LEU A 540 -19.39 59.02 -16.46
C LEU A 540 -20.34 59.22 -17.65
N ASN A 541 -21.58 58.72 -17.56
CA ASN A 541 -22.57 58.88 -18.62
C ASN A 541 -22.97 60.36 -18.83
N VAL A 542 -23.09 61.15 -17.76
CA VAL A 542 -23.32 62.60 -17.85
C VAL A 542 -22.13 63.31 -18.50
N LEU A 543 -20.90 62.93 -18.16
CA LEU A 543 -19.67 63.43 -18.78
C LEU A 543 -19.61 63.13 -20.29
N TYR A 544 -19.91 61.89 -20.70
CA TYR A 544 -19.90 61.48 -22.11
C TYR A 544 -21.03 62.10 -22.94
N ALA A 545 -22.17 62.42 -22.33
CA ALA A 545 -23.27 63.15 -22.99
C ALA A 545 -22.94 64.63 -23.24
N SER A 546 -21.94 65.20 -22.55
CA SER A 546 -21.62 66.63 -22.62
C SER A 546 -21.12 67.08 -24.00
N ARG A 547 -21.46 68.32 -24.39
CA ARG A 547 -21.03 68.92 -25.68
C ARG A 547 -19.50 69.03 -25.79
N SER A 548 -18.80 69.33 -24.70
CA SER A 548 -17.35 69.42 -24.68
C SER A 548 -16.68 68.07 -24.93
N TRP A 549 -17.21 66.97 -24.37
CA TRP A 549 -16.71 65.63 -24.66
C TRP A 549 -16.93 65.24 -26.12
N ARG A 550 -18.16 65.39 -26.63
CA ARG A 550 -18.52 65.04 -28.01
C ARG A 550 -17.71 65.78 -29.08
N ILE A 551 -17.44 67.08 -28.90
CA ILE A 551 -16.66 67.88 -29.85
C ILE A 551 -15.16 67.52 -29.80
N THR A 552 -14.63 67.23 -28.60
CA THR A 552 -13.20 66.92 -28.45
C THR A 552 -12.85 65.43 -28.65
N TRP A 553 -13.85 64.55 -28.77
CA TRP A 553 -13.66 63.09 -28.86
C TRP A 553 -12.67 62.63 -29.95
N PRO A 554 -12.69 63.12 -31.22
CA PRO A 554 -11.72 62.68 -32.23
C PRO A 554 -10.28 63.13 -31.90
N LEU A 555 -10.12 64.36 -31.40
CA LEU A 555 -8.85 64.92 -30.97
C LEU A 555 -8.32 64.25 -29.70
N ARG A 556 -9.20 63.79 -28.81
CA ARG A 556 -8.85 63.03 -27.61
C ARG A 556 -8.49 61.59 -27.94
N TRP A 557 -9.22 60.91 -28.83
CA TRP A 557 -8.88 59.54 -29.26
C TRP A 557 -7.51 59.47 -29.95
N SER A 558 -7.20 60.43 -30.82
CA SER A 558 -5.87 60.56 -31.42
C SER A 558 -4.77 60.91 -30.40
N LEU A 559 -5.07 61.76 -29.40
CA LEU A 559 -4.18 61.99 -28.25
C LEU A 559 -4.04 60.77 -27.32
N GLU A 560 -5.06 59.92 -27.19
CA GLU A 560 -5.04 58.68 -26.41
C GLU A 560 -4.15 57.63 -27.09
N CYS A 561 -4.29 57.43 -28.41
CA CYS A 561 -3.37 56.57 -29.18
C CYS A 561 -1.90 57.05 -29.05
N LEU A 562 -1.66 58.36 -29.15
CA LEU A 562 -0.34 58.97 -28.93
C LEU A 562 0.13 58.93 -27.47
N ARG A 563 -0.77 58.76 -26.49
CA ARG A 563 -0.43 58.57 -25.07
C ARG A 563 -0.17 57.11 -24.73
N ALA A 564 -0.91 56.16 -25.31
CA ALA A 564 -0.69 54.73 -25.16
C ALA A 564 0.71 54.32 -25.68
N LEU A 565 1.09 54.85 -26.85
CA LEU A 565 2.46 54.73 -27.39
C LEU A 565 3.53 55.36 -26.48
N LYS A 566 3.16 56.29 -25.59
CA LYS A 566 4.07 56.96 -24.64
C LYS A 566 4.06 56.33 -23.24
N SER A 567 2.98 55.65 -22.83
CA SER A 567 2.90 54.94 -21.55
C SER A 567 3.63 53.61 -21.60
N LEU A 568 3.62 52.93 -22.76
CA LEU A 568 4.47 51.74 -23.04
C LEU A 568 5.96 51.96 -22.73
N PHE A 569 6.45 53.21 -22.77
CA PHE A 569 7.83 53.59 -22.52
C PHE A 569 8.11 54.19 -21.12
N LYS A 570 7.12 54.24 -20.22
CA LYS A 570 7.31 54.80 -18.86
C LYS A 570 6.47 54.06 -17.81
N ARG A 571 7.18 53.31 -16.94
CA ARG A 571 6.69 52.68 -15.69
C ARG A 571 5.70 51.53 -15.94
N CYS A 572 5.87 50.29 -15.45
CA CYS A 572 6.57 49.77 -14.27
C CYS A 572 6.27 50.58 -13.00
N TYR A 573 5.20 50.24 -12.25
CA TYR A 573 5.07 50.38 -10.78
C TYR A 573 3.61 50.10 -10.31
N TYR A 574 3.45 49.33 -9.21
CA TYR A 574 2.27 49.23 -8.31
C TYR A 574 0.93 48.66 -8.89
N THR A 575 0.15 47.77 -8.23
CA THR A 575 0.43 46.75 -7.18
C THR A 575 -0.73 45.73 -7.04
N LEU A 576 -0.45 44.62 -6.33
CA LEU A 576 -1.38 43.72 -5.58
C LEU A 576 -2.27 44.47 -4.53
N PRO A 577 -3.14 43.82 -3.70
CA PRO A 577 -3.63 42.42 -3.61
C PRO A 577 -5.18 42.26 -3.42
N GLY A 578 -5.65 41.03 -3.13
CA GLY A 578 -6.88 40.76 -2.34
C GLY A 578 -8.09 40.26 -3.14
N ALA A 579 -8.50 38.99 -3.20
CA ALA A 579 -8.23 37.75 -2.44
C ALA A 579 -9.04 37.51 -1.11
N TYR A 580 -9.90 36.47 -1.16
CA TYR A 580 -10.31 35.54 -0.08
C TYR A 580 -11.34 36.04 0.98
N ARG A 581 -12.26 35.23 1.56
CA ARG A 581 -12.76 33.84 1.31
C ARG A 581 -14.15 33.66 2.04
N VAL A 582 -15.19 32.99 1.50
CA VAL A 582 -15.58 31.53 1.59
C VAL A 582 -16.00 31.07 3.00
N TYR A 583 -17.13 30.37 3.26
CA TYR A 583 -18.26 29.88 2.42
C TYR A 583 -19.65 30.19 3.09
N ARG A 584 -20.49 29.34 3.74
CA ARG A 584 -20.69 27.86 3.83
C ARG A 584 -22.04 27.48 4.52
N PHE A 585 -22.77 26.48 3.98
CA PHE A 585 -23.61 25.50 4.74
C PHE A 585 -24.81 26.02 5.61
N VAL A 586 -25.52 25.20 6.42
CA VAL A 586 -26.48 24.10 6.08
C VAL A 586 -27.28 23.59 7.32
N LYS A 587 -28.50 23.05 7.12
CA LYS A 587 -29.35 22.16 8.00
C LYS A 587 -30.00 22.64 9.33
N GLY A 588 -31.26 22.22 9.46
CA GLY A 588 -32.06 22.00 10.68
C GLY A 588 -33.36 21.28 10.30
N PHE A 589 -33.74 20.17 10.95
CA PHE A 589 -34.91 19.33 10.60
C PHE A 589 -36.14 19.65 11.47
N SER A 590 -37.35 19.56 10.93
CA SER A 590 -38.52 19.09 11.68
C SER A 590 -39.63 18.57 10.75
N GLN A 591 -40.47 17.67 11.26
CA GLN A 591 -41.69 17.22 10.59
C GLN A 591 -42.89 18.06 11.05
N GLN A 592 -43.80 18.43 10.15
CA GLN A 592 -45.20 18.62 10.51
C GLN A 592 -46.14 18.28 9.34
N ARG A 593 -47.23 17.57 9.64
CA ARG A 593 -48.33 17.35 8.69
C ARG A 593 -49.19 18.62 8.61
N ARG A 594 -49.51 19.08 7.40
CA ARG A 594 -50.86 19.55 7.06
C ARG A 594 -51.09 19.58 5.55
N SER A 595 -52.31 19.26 5.16
CA SER A 595 -52.81 19.29 3.79
C SER A 595 -53.21 20.70 3.39
N GLN A 596 -52.73 21.22 2.26
CA GLN A 596 -53.42 22.32 1.57
C GLN A 596 -53.08 22.43 0.07
N SER A 597 -54.14 22.66 -0.71
CA SER A 597 -54.20 23.32 -2.04
C SER A 597 -53.04 23.15 -3.03
N SER A 598 -53.33 22.43 -4.11
CA SER A 598 -52.69 22.57 -5.41
C SER A 598 -52.98 23.95 -6.05
N SER A 599 -52.12 24.95 -5.84
CA SER A 599 -52.01 26.15 -6.71
C SER A 599 -50.84 27.08 -6.35
N GLN A 600 -49.65 26.84 -6.90
CA GLN A 600 -48.65 27.90 -7.11
C GLN A 600 -47.71 27.50 -8.25
N ILE A 601 -47.81 28.22 -9.38
CA ILE A 601 -47.04 27.96 -10.60
C ILE A 601 -45.73 28.75 -10.56
N ASP A 602 -44.68 28.10 -11.10
CA ASP A 602 -43.33 28.54 -11.43
C ASP A 602 -42.94 30.03 -11.15
N GLN A 603 -41.98 30.23 -10.24
CA GLN A 603 -41.15 31.44 -10.14
C GLN A 603 -39.64 31.13 -10.24
N SER A 604 -39.27 30.04 -10.91
CA SER A 604 -37.87 29.61 -11.08
C SER A 604 -37.14 30.37 -12.19
N GLY A 605 -36.43 31.43 -11.79
CA GLY A 605 -35.19 31.84 -12.45
C GLY A 605 -35.27 32.24 -13.93
N GLY A 606 -36.18 33.14 -14.28
CA GLY A 606 -36.22 33.78 -15.61
C GLY A 606 -36.93 32.97 -16.71
N PRO A 607 -37.09 33.55 -17.91
CA PRO A 607 -37.84 32.92 -18.99
C PRO A 607 -37.15 31.65 -19.48
N TRP A 608 -37.95 30.62 -19.74
CA TRP A 608 -37.47 29.37 -20.34
C TRP A 608 -36.79 29.64 -21.69
N PRO A 609 -35.53 29.23 -21.91
CA PRO A 609 -34.79 29.56 -23.13
C PRO A 609 -35.33 28.75 -24.32
N ILE A 610 -36.15 29.38 -25.16
CA ILE A 610 -36.68 28.76 -26.38
C ILE A 610 -35.64 28.87 -27.49
N GLY A 611 -34.84 27.82 -27.67
CA GLY A 611 -33.96 27.70 -28.83
C GLY A 611 -34.72 27.17 -30.06
N PRO A 612 -34.52 27.76 -31.26
CA PRO A 612 -35.23 27.34 -32.47
C PRO A 612 -34.89 25.92 -32.95
N ALA A 613 -33.78 25.32 -32.52
CA ALA A 613 -33.39 23.96 -32.90
C ALA A 613 -33.95 22.85 -31.98
N GLY A 614 -34.44 23.21 -30.79
CA GLY A 614 -34.93 22.27 -29.76
C GLY A 614 -34.53 22.65 -28.34
N GLN A 615 -34.68 21.70 -27.42
CA GLN A 615 -34.44 21.83 -25.98
C GLN A 615 -33.50 20.74 -25.45
N ILE A 616 -32.45 21.15 -24.73
CA ILE A 616 -31.47 20.25 -24.10
C ILE A 616 -31.50 20.44 -22.59
N LEU A 617 -31.59 19.34 -21.86
CA LEU A 617 -31.26 19.26 -20.43
C LEU A 617 -29.83 18.73 -20.30
N LEU A 618 -28.96 19.46 -19.61
CA LEU A 618 -27.59 19.04 -19.29
C LEU A 618 -27.48 18.79 -17.78
N ILE A 619 -27.09 17.57 -17.41
CA ILE A 619 -26.92 17.10 -16.03
C ILE A 619 -25.42 16.86 -15.77
N GLU A 620 -24.89 17.49 -14.72
CA GLU A 620 -23.52 17.31 -14.23
C GLU A 620 -23.54 17.42 -12.70
N HIS A 621 -22.49 16.93 -12.02
CA HIS A 621 -22.40 16.95 -10.55
C HIS A 621 -22.63 18.35 -9.94
N SER A 622 -21.98 19.35 -10.52
CA SER A 622 -21.89 20.72 -10.00
C SER A 622 -21.67 21.71 -11.15
N VAL A 623 -21.85 23.01 -10.92
CA VAL A 623 -21.65 24.05 -11.96
C VAL A 623 -20.20 23.99 -12.51
N PRO A 624 -19.99 23.91 -13.85
CA PRO A 624 -18.66 23.76 -14.44
C PRO A 624 -17.78 25.00 -14.22
N ARG A 625 -16.52 24.75 -13.85
CA ARG A 625 -15.46 25.75 -13.63
C ARG A 625 -14.34 25.59 -14.67
N PRO A 626 -14.49 26.14 -15.90
CA PRO A 626 -13.65 25.80 -17.06
C PRO A 626 -12.17 26.19 -16.96
N ASP A 627 -11.81 26.96 -15.95
CA ASP A 627 -10.45 27.37 -15.56
C ASP A 627 -9.82 26.45 -14.48
N GLN A 628 -10.59 25.55 -13.87
CA GLN A 628 -10.14 24.69 -12.76
C GLN A 628 -9.94 23.22 -13.13
N ASP A 629 -10.68 22.67 -14.09
CA ASP A 629 -10.47 21.30 -14.60
C ASP A 629 -10.93 21.09 -16.06
N ALA A 630 -10.41 20.04 -16.69
CA ALA A 630 -10.64 19.77 -18.11
C ALA A 630 -12.06 19.27 -18.44
N GLY A 631 -12.73 18.60 -17.50
CA GLY A 631 -14.13 18.18 -17.64
C GLY A 631 -15.07 19.37 -17.57
N SER A 632 -14.87 20.26 -16.60
CA SER A 632 -15.55 21.56 -16.56
C SER A 632 -15.35 22.38 -17.84
N MET A 633 -14.13 22.39 -18.39
CA MET A 633 -13.83 23.06 -19.67
C MET A 633 -14.63 22.44 -20.82
N MET A 634 -14.66 21.11 -20.92
CA MET A 634 -15.39 20.37 -21.94
C MET A 634 -16.90 20.62 -21.88
N ILE A 635 -17.52 20.53 -20.69
CA ILE A 635 -18.96 20.80 -20.51
C ILE A 635 -19.32 22.27 -20.79
N TYR A 636 -18.49 23.23 -20.37
CA TYR A 636 -18.69 24.65 -20.69
C TYR A 636 -18.60 24.92 -22.21
N ASN A 637 -17.70 24.22 -22.91
CA ASN A 637 -17.55 24.30 -24.36
C ASN A 637 -18.69 23.58 -25.11
N PHE A 638 -19.22 22.48 -24.59
CA PHE A 638 -20.44 21.85 -25.11
C PHE A 638 -21.65 22.78 -24.98
N ILE A 639 -21.80 23.49 -23.85
CA ILE A 639 -22.83 24.51 -23.66
C ILE A 639 -22.72 25.61 -24.73
N LYS A 640 -21.52 26.16 -24.98
CA LYS A 640 -21.28 27.11 -26.09
C LYS A 640 -21.73 26.55 -27.44
N VAL A 641 -21.34 25.31 -27.77
CA VAL A 641 -21.70 24.64 -29.03
C VAL A 641 -23.21 24.45 -29.17
N PHE A 642 -23.92 24.04 -28.12
CA PHE A 642 -25.38 23.89 -28.16
C PHE A 642 -26.11 25.22 -28.42
N ILE A 643 -25.64 26.31 -27.81
CA ILE A 643 -26.18 27.65 -28.04
C ILE A 643 -25.91 28.11 -29.49
N GLU A 644 -24.71 27.86 -30.02
CA GLU A 644 -24.35 28.17 -31.41
C GLU A 644 -25.16 27.33 -32.41
N MET A 645 -25.50 26.08 -32.06
CA MET A 645 -26.42 25.21 -32.80
C MET A 645 -27.90 25.60 -32.64
N GLY A 646 -28.22 26.62 -31.84
CA GLY A 646 -29.58 27.16 -31.67
C GLY A 646 -30.48 26.37 -30.71
N TYR A 647 -29.92 25.56 -29.81
CA TYR A 647 -30.69 24.86 -28.78
C TYR A 647 -30.90 25.71 -27.53
N GLY A 648 -32.05 25.52 -26.87
CA GLY A 648 -32.29 26.06 -25.54
C GLY A 648 -31.71 25.12 -24.50
N VAL A 649 -30.77 25.60 -23.68
CA VAL A 649 -30.08 24.78 -22.68
C VAL A 649 -30.64 25.05 -21.29
N THR A 650 -31.11 24.00 -20.62
CA THR A 650 -31.30 23.96 -19.17
C THR A 650 -30.12 23.21 -18.55
N PHE A 651 -29.47 23.78 -17.54
CA PHE A 651 -28.38 23.14 -16.81
C PHE A 651 -28.83 22.75 -15.39
N TYR A 652 -28.61 21.48 -15.02
CA TYR A 652 -28.92 20.91 -13.71
C TYR A 652 -27.62 20.43 -13.03
N PRO A 653 -27.10 21.16 -12.05
CA PRO A 653 -26.10 20.64 -11.12
C PRO A 653 -26.78 19.73 -10.08
N VAL A 654 -26.27 18.52 -9.91
CA VAL A 654 -26.83 17.50 -8.99
C VAL A 654 -26.78 17.95 -7.53
N ASP A 655 -25.75 18.71 -7.13
CA ASP A 655 -25.67 19.32 -5.80
C ASP A 655 -26.70 20.45 -5.56
N LEU A 656 -27.33 20.95 -6.63
CA LEU A 656 -28.22 22.13 -6.68
C LEU A 656 -27.58 23.42 -6.13
N ALA A 657 -26.25 23.50 -6.11
CA ALA A 657 -25.51 24.64 -5.61
C ALA A 657 -25.50 25.78 -6.64
N TYR A 658 -25.70 27.00 -6.14
CA TYR A 658 -25.44 28.21 -6.92
C TYR A 658 -23.96 28.58 -6.79
N ASP A 659 -23.19 28.43 -7.87
CA ASP A 659 -21.83 28.94 -7.92
C ASP A 659 -21.84 30.45 -8.24
N PRO A 660 -21.27 31.32 -7.38
CA PRO A 660 -21.37 32.78 -7.53
C PRO A 660 -20.50 33.36 -8.65
N VAL A 661 -19.65 32.57 -9.31
CA VAL A 661 -18.79 33.02 -10.42
C VAL A 661 -19.28 32.42 -11.75
N TYR A 662 -19.55 31.12 -11.79
CA TYR A 662 -19.83 30.43 -13.06
C TYR A 662 -21.33 30.33 -13.38
N THR A 663 -22.24 30.34 -12.39
CA THR A 663 -23.69 30.40 -12.67
C THR A 663 -24.09 31.71 -13.36
N PRO A 664 -23.58 32.90 -12.95
CA PRO A 664 -23.75 34.13 -13.72
C PRO A 664 -23.27 34.01 -15.17
N ARG A 665 -22.08 33.43 -15.41
CA ARG A 665 -21.54 33.25 -16.78
C ARG A 665 -22.42 32.34 -17.65
N LEU A 666 -22.99 31.28 -17.08
CA LEU A 666 -23.96 30.43 -17.78
C LEU A 666 -25.26 31.20 -18.09
N ILE A 667 -25.73 32.06 -17.18
CA ILE A 667 -26.91 32.91 -17.40
C ILE A 667 -26.63 34.00 -18.45
N GLU A 668 -25.41 34.55 -18.52
CA GLU A 668 -24.95 35.46 -19.60
C GLU A 668 -24.94 34.75 -20.96
N LEU A 669 -24.57 33.46 -20.99
CA LEU A 669 -24.74 32.57 -22.13
C LEU A 669 -26.20 32.15 -22.41
N LYS A 670 -27.18 32.68 -21.66
CA LYS A 670 -28.64 32.40 -21.76
C LYS A 670 -29.06 30.98 -21.37
N VAL A 671 -28.27 30.30 -20.54
CA VAL A 671 -28.60 28.98 -19.98
C VAL A 671 -29.53 29.13 -18.77
N ARG A 672 -30.63 28.37 -18.72
CA ARG A 672 -31.48 28.26 -17.51
C ARG A 672 -30.79 27.33 -16.52
N CYS A 673 -30.13 27.90 -15.51
CA CYS A 673 -29.50 27.13 -14.45
C CYS A 673 -30.55 26.79 -13.37
N LEU A 674 -30.62 25.52 -12.96
CA LEU A 674 -31.48 25.06 -11.88
C LEU A 674 -30.67 24.97 -10.58
N ASN A 675 -31.15 25.57 -9.50
CA ASN A 675 -30.43 25.62 -8.23
C ASN A 675 -31.42 25.80 -7.05
N LYS A 676 -30.95 25.66 -5.81
CA LYS A 676 -31.72 26.02 -4.62
C LYS A 676 -31.72 27.55 -4.39
N PRO A 677 -32.84 28.14 -3.93
CA PRO A 677 -34.09 27.49 -3.51
C PRO A 677 -35.10 27.23 -4.64
N GLN A 678 -34.83 27.64 -5.89
CA GLN A 678 -35.77 27.55 -7.01
C GLN A 678 -36.23 26.10 -7.32
N VAL A 679 -35.32 25.13 -7.21
CA VAL A 679 -35.58 23.70 -7.45
C VAL A 679 -35.03 22.87 -6.28
N ASN A 680 -35.83 21.92 -5.79
CA ASN A 680 -35.46 21.05 -4.67
C ASN A 680 -34.88 19.68 -5.09
N ALA A 681 -35.27 19.16 -6.26
CA ALA A 681 -34.73 17.94 -6.90
C ALA A 681 -35.11 17.93 -8.39
N LEU A 682 -34.41 17.14 -9.23
CA LEU A 682 -34.73 17.01 -10.65
C LEU A 682 -36.19 16.61 -10.90
N GLU A 683 -36.71 15.63 -10.15
CA GLU A 683 -38.10 15.17 -10.24
C GLU A 683 -39.11 16.31 -10.00
N HIS A 684 -38.84 17.24 -9.09
CA HIS A 684 -39.72 18.40 -8.85
C HIS A 684 -39.75 19.36 -10.05
N HIS A 685 -38.63 19.55 -10.76
CA HIS A 685 -38.60 20.36 -11.97
C HIS A 685 -39.31 19.62 -13.12
N LEU A 686 -38.98 18.36 -13.36
CA LEU A 686 -39.56 17.56 -14.45
C LEU A 686 -41.06 17.29 -14.28
N ALA A 687 -41.58 17.24 -13.05
CA ALA A 687 -43.00 17.11 -12.77
C ALA A 687 -43.79 18.44 -12.82
N ALA A 688 -43.10 19.59 -12.91
CA ALA A 688 -43.71 20.92 -12.86
C ALA A 688 -43.68 21.67 -14.21
N ILE A 689 -43.19 21.04 -15.28
CA ILE A 689 -43.02 21.67 -16.60
C ILE A 689 -44.04 21.16 -17.61
N ASP A 690 -44.82 22.07 -18.20
CA ASP A 690 -45.74 21.79 -19.32
C ASP A 690 -45.00 21.57 -20.66
N ARG A 691 -43.74 21.11 -20.63
CA ARG A 691 -42.82 21.05 -21.79
C ARG A 691 -41.85 19.87 -21.67
N SER A 692 -41.59 19.20 -22.78
CA SER A 692 -40.57 18.16 -22.91
C SER A 692 -39.21 18.71 -23.37
N TYR A 693 -38.16 17.93 -23.12
CA TYR A 693 -36.84 18.08 -23.76
C TYR A 693 -36.75 17.26 -25.06
N ASP A 694 -35.89 17.64 -25.99
CA ASP A 694 -35.48 16.80 -27.14
C ASP A 694 -34.38 15.82 -26.74
N PHE A 695 -33.43 16.29 -25.92
CA PHE A 695 -32.25 15.56 -25.49
C PHE A 695 -31.96 15.78 -24.01
N VAL A 696 -31.50 14.74 -23.33
CA VAL A 696 -30.93 14.80 -21.97
C VAL A 696 -29.49 14.33 -22.05
N LEU A 697 -28.54 15.24 -21.89
CA LEU A 697 -27.11 14.89 -21.74
C LEU A 697 -26.82 14.74 -20.25
N SER A 698 -26.37 13.57 -19.79
CA SER A 698 -25.92 13.36 -18.41
C SER A 698 -24.47 12.92 -18.37
N CYS A 699 -23.74 13.47 -17.40
CA CYS A 699 -22.30 13.29 -17.25
C CYS A 699 -21.98 12.66 -15.89
N ARG A 700 -20.85 11.94 -15.81
CA ARG A 700 -20.36 11.17 -14.64
C ARG A 700 -21.21 9.95 -14.28
N PRO A 701 -20.60 8.79 -13.98
CA PRO A 701 -21.37 7.55 -13.81
C PRO A 701 -22.27 7.56 -12.56
N VAL A 702 -21.72 7.82 -11.37
CA VAL A 702 -22.41 7.69 -10.08
C VAL A 702 -23.71 8.51 -9.99
N TYR A 703 -23.72 9.71 -10.57
CA TYR A 703 -24.92 10.56 -10.57
C TYR A 703 -25.88 10.23 -11.70
N THR A 704 -25.36 9.77 -12.84
CA THR A 704 -26.19 9.41 -13.99
C THR A 704 -27.01 8.15 -13.70
N GLU A 705 -26.41 7.08 -13.15
CA GLU A 705 -27.14 5.85 -12.81
C GLU A 705 -28.33 6.10 -11.88
N ALA A 706 -28.11 6.88 -10.81
CA ALA A 706 -29.15 7.25 -9.85
C ALA A 706 -30.30 8.07 -10.47
N LEU A 707 -30.09 8.71 -11.63
CA LEU A 707 -31.07 9.55 -12.31
C LEU A 707 -31.77 8.85 -13.49
N ILE A 708 -31.27 7.72 -14.01
CA ILE A 708 -31.90 6.96 -15.11
C ILE A 708 -33.40 6.69 -14.85
N PRO A 709 -33.84 6.22 -13.66
CA PRO A 709 -35.27 5.99 -13.41
C PRO A 709 -36.12 7.25 -13.49
N ILE A 710 -35.58 8.41 -13.10
CA ILE A 710 -36.27 9.71 -13.15
C ILE A 710 -36.32 10.21 -14.60
N ILE A 711 -35.20 10.12 -15.33
CA ILE A 711 -35.11 10.48 -16.75
C ILE A 711 -36.11 9.65 -17.56
N LYS A 712 -36.12 8.32 -17.41
CA LYS A 712 -37.06 7.43 -18.11
C LYS A 712 -38.53 7.69 -17.75
N LYS A 713 -38.82 8.02 -16.49
CA LYS A 713 -40.19 8.28 -15.99
C LYS A 713 -40.80 9.59 -16.51
N TYR A 714 -40.00 10.64 -16.66
CA TYR A 714 -40.49 11.99 -16.99
C TYR A 714 -40.10 12.49 -18.39
N CYS A 715 -38.91 12.14 -18.89
CA CYS A 715 -38.41 12.59 -20.19
C CYS A 715 -38.74 11.57 -21.31
N THR A 716 -39.96 11.02 -21.31
CA THR A 716 -40.38 9.86 -22.14
C THR A 716 -40.28 10.05 -23.66
N THR A 717 -40.08 11.29 -24.14
CA THR A 717 -39.89 11.62 -25.56
C THR A 717 -38.50 12.17 -25.88
N ALA A 718 -37.65 12.38 -24.88
CA ALA A 718 -36.30 12.90 -25.06
C ALA A 718 -35.32 11.74 -25.26
N HIS A 719 -34.31 11.93 -26.10
CA HIS A 719 -33.23 10.95 -26.17
C HIS A 719 -32.24 11.14 -25.02
N PHE A 720 -31.89 10.05 -24.35
CA PHE A 720 -30.92 10.07 -23.26
C PHE A 720 -29.50 9.81 -23.81
N ILE A 721 -28.59 10.76 -23.60
CA ILE A 721 -27.19 10.70 -24.05
C ILE A 721 -26.30 10.69 -22.81
N TYR A 722 -25.41 9.69 -22.71
CA TYR A 722 -24.41 9.60 -21.65
C TYR A 722 -23.06 10.15 -22.12
N GLU A 723 -22.40 10.95 -21.29
CA GLU A 723 -21.05 11.47 -21.51
C GLU A 723 -20.11 10.99 -20.39
N THR A 724 -19.02 10.32 -20.77
CA THR A 724 -18.09 9.65 -19.85
C THR A 724 -17.10 10.57 -19.14
N HIS A 725 -16.69 11.69 -19.75
CA HIS A 725 -15.43 12.45 -19.50
C HIS A 725 -14.17 11.62 -19.77
N ASP A 726 -14.03 10.48 -19.09
CA ASP A 726 -13.09 9.39 -19.37
C ASP A 726 -13.70 8.08 -18.83
N LEU A 727 -13.26 6.91 -19.31
CA LEU A 727 -13.68 5.65 -18.69
C LEU A 727 -13.10 5.55 -17.26
N HIS A 728 -13.93 5.82 -16.26
CA HIS A 728 -13.50 5.93 -14.86
C HIS A 728 -12.94 4.60 -14.35
N PHE A 729 -13.51 3.47 -14.78
CA PHE A 729 -13.00 2.13 -14.47
C PHE A 729 -11.58 1.90 -15.01
N ILE A 730 -11.29 2.29 -16.26
CA ILE A 730 -9.95 2.14 -16.86
C ILE A 730 -8.93 3.02 -16.12
N ARG A 731 -9.30 4.26 -15.74
CA ARG A 731 -8.41 5.13 -14.95
C ARG A 731 -8.11 4.52 -13.59
N LEU A 732 -9.14 4.01 -12.91
CA LEU A 732 -9.01 3.48 -11.56
C LEU A 732 -8.25 2.13 -11.54
N GLN A 733 -8.51 1.25 -12.51
CA GLN A 733 -7.76 0.00 -12.69
C GLN A 733 -6.26 0.28 -12.85
N ARG A 734 -5.87 1.21 -13.73
CA ARG A 734 -4.46 1.54 -13.98
C ARG A 734 -3.78 2.22 -12.79
N GLN A 735 -4.50 3.05 -12.04
CA GLN A 735 -3.98 3.60 -10.79
C GLN A 735 -3.78 2.48 -9.77
N ALA A 736 -4.72 1.54 -9.64
CA ALA A 736 -4.60 0.39 -8.76
C ALA A 736 -3.43 -0.54 -9.13
N GLU A 737 -3.16 -0.74 -10.42
CA GLU A 737 -2.01 -1.49 -10.93
C GLU A 737 -0.68 -0.82 -10.53
N VAL A 738 -0.56 0.51 -10.65
CA VAL A 738 0.66 1.27 -10.33
C VAL A 738 0.86 1.52 -8.83
N GLU A 739 -0.21 1.78 -8.08
CA GLU A 739 -0.18 1.94 -6.62
C GLU A 739 -0.26 0.57 -5.87
N HIS A 740 -0.33 -0.54 -6.61
CA HIS A 740 -0.50 -1.92 -6.14
C HIS A 740 -1.70 -2.10 -5.17
N ASN A 741 -2.74 -1.29 -5.34
CA ASN A 741 -3.86 -1.14 -4.42
C ASN A 741 -5.04 -2.06 -4.80
N ARG A 742 -5.19 -3.18 -4.08
CA ARG A 742 -6.25 -4.18 -4.34
C ARG A 742 -7.68 -3.66 -4.10
N GLU A 743 -7.89 -2.78 -3.13
CA GLU A 743 -9.21 -2.18 -2.86
C GLU A 743 -9.64 -1.26 -4.02
N MET A 744 -8.71 -0.47 -4.54
CA MET A 744 -8.91 0.37 -5.71
C MET A 744 -9.18 -0.45 -6.98
N LEU A 745 -8.51 -1.60 -7.14
CA LEU A 745 -8.76 -2.52 -8.25
C LEU A 745 -10.18 -3.10 -8.18
N ALA A 746 -10.64 -3.52 -7.00
CA ALA A 746 -12.01 -4.00 -6.80
C ALA A 746 -13.06 -2.89 -7.05
N HIS A 747 -12.79 -1.65 -6.63
CA HIS A 747 -13.66 -0.51 -6.94
C HIS A 747 -13.70 -0.20 -8.44
N SER A 748 -12.64 -0.49 -9.20
CA SER A 748 -12.65 -0.35 -10.66
C SER A 748 -13.65 -1.31 -11.34
N SER A 749 -13.78 -2.55 -10.87
CA SER A 749 -14.77 -3.50 -11.37
C SER A 749 -16.21 -3.02 -11.13
N PHE A 750 -16.48 -2.41 -9.97
CA PHE A 750 -17.79 -1.80 -9.69
C PHE A 750 -18.11 -0.63 -10.63
N LEU A 751 -17.14 0.27 -10.85
CA LEU A 751 -17.31 1.36 -11.82
C LEU A 751 -17.49 0.84 -13.24
N LYS A 752 -16.85 -0.27 -13.62
CA LYS A 752 -17.06 -0.92 -14.93
C LYS A 752 -18.51 -1.37 -15.11
N ALA A 753 -19.08 -2.05 -14.12
CA ALA A 753 -20.48 -2.50 -14.17
C ALA A 753 -21.45 -1.31 -14.31
N MET A 754 -21.23 -0.26 -13.52
CA MET A 754 -22.01 1.00 -13.56
C MET A 754 -21.89 1.72 -14.91
N GLU A 755 -20.68 1.93 -15.43
CA GLU A 755 -20.45 2.61 -16.71
C GLU A 755 -21.03 1.83 -17.90
N LEU A 756 -21.00 0.49 -17.85
CA LEU A 756 -21.64 -0.37 -18.87
C LEU A 756 -23.17 -0.36 -18.77
N ASN A 757 -23.74 -0.37 -17.56
CA ASN A 757 -25.18 -0.26 -17.31
C ASN A 757 -25.72 1.06 -17.89
N ILE A 758 -25.09 2.19 -17.55
CA ILE A 758 -25.48 3.52 -18.06
C ILE A 758 -25.36 3.58 -19.58
N ALA A 759 -24.26 3.05 -20.15
CA ALA A 759 -24.05 3.06 -21.60
C ALA A 759 -25.13 2.25 -22.35
N ALA A 760 -25.56 1.11 -21.79
CA ALA A 760 -26.63 0.28 -22.34
C ALA A 760 -28.02 0.91 -22.23
N GLU A 761 -28.24 1.74 -21.20
CA GLU A 761 -29.50 2.45 -20.96
C GLU A 761 -29.63 3.76 -21.76
N ALA A 762 -28.55 4.24 -22.39
CA ALA A 762 -28.52 5.45 -23.20
C ALA A 762 -28.83 5.21 -24.70
N ASP A 763 -29.51 6.16 -25.34
CA ASP A 763 -29.72 6.18 -26.78
C ASP A 763 -28.41 6.31 -27.57
N CYS A 764 -27.43 6.99 -26.97
CA CYS A 764 -26.08 7.22 -27.47
C CYS A 764 -25.11 7.43 -26.28
N THR A 765 -23.94 6.81 -26.33
CA THR A 765 -22.82 7.12 -25.41
C THR A 765 -21.77 7.96 -26.15
N ILE A 766 -21.26 9.00 -25.49
CA ILE A 766 -20.17 9.85 -25.96
C ILE A 766 -18.91 9.49 -25.16
N VAL A 767 -17.83 9.20 -25.90
CA VAL A 767 -16.49 8.95 -25.35
C VAL A 767 -15.47 9.91 -25.96
N VAL A 768 -14.40 10.21 -25.22
CA VAL A 768 -13.39 11.16 -25.70
C VAL A 768 -12.37 10.56 -26.67
N SER A 769 -12.30 9.23 -26.83
CA SER A 769 -11.36 8.60 -27.77
C SER A 769 -11.92 7.36 -28.49
N ASN A 770 -11.37 7.10 -29.69
CA ASN A 770 -11.58 5.83 -30.41
C ASN A 770 -11.25 4.61 -29.53
N LYS A 771 -10.21 4.70 -28.68
CA LYS A 771 -9.79 3.58 -27.81
C LYS A 771 -10.86 3.22 -26.78
N GLU A 772 -11.58 4.20 -26.23
CA GLU A 772 -12.66 3.98 -25.28
C GLU A 772 -13.91 3.43 -25.96
N ARG A 773 -14.23 3.91 -27.18
CA ARG A 773 -15.28 3.29 -28.03
C ARG A 773 -14.95 1.82 -28.28
N ASP A 774 -13.72 1.54 -28.69
CA ASP A 774 -13.27 0.18 -29.02
C ASP A 774 -13.16 -0.71 -27.76
N ILE A 775 -13.16 -0.15 -26.54
CA ILE A 775 -13.31 -0.89 -25.28
C ILE A 775 -14.79 -1.21 -25.04
N LEU A 776 -15.67 -0.19 -25.02
CA LEU A 776 -17.10 -0.38 -24.76
C LEU A 776 -17.77 -1.31 -25.80
N LEU A 777 -17.39 -1.25 -27.08
CA LEU A 777 -17.90 -2.14 -28.12
C LEU A 777 -17.44 -3.61 -27.99
N ARG A 778 -16.40 -3.92 -27.19
CA ARG A 778 -16.06 -5.32 -26.85
C ARG A 778 -16.97 -5.88 -25.76
N GLU A 779 -17.33 -5.03 -24.81
CA GLU A 779 -18.21 -5.38 -23.69
C GLU A 779 -19.68 -5.49 -24.16
N ASN A 780 -20.12 -4.59 -25.05
CA ASN A 780 -21.43 -4.66 -25.70
C ASN A 780 -21.37 -4.10 -27.15
N PRO A 781 -21.31 -4.97 -28.18
CA PRO A 781 -21.26 -4.56 -29.59
C PRO A 781 -22.50 -3.82 -30.11
N ASN A 782 -23.62 -3.79 -29.36
CA ASN A 782 -24.87 -3.16 -29.78
C ASN A 782 -24.97 -1.68 -29.38
N LEU A 783 -24.03 -1.17 -28.59
CA LEU A 783 -24.03 0.23 -28.13
C LEU A 783 -23.91 1.19 -29.32
N TYR A 784 -24.77 2.22 -29.35
CA TYR A 784 -24.50 3.36 -30.21
C TYR A 784 -23.52 4.30 -29.48
N ILE A 785 -22.30 4.40 -30.00
CA ILE A 785 -21.23 5.21 -29.43
C ILE A 785 -20.68 6.17 -30.49
N GLU A 786 -20.53 7.44 -30.13
CA GLU A 786 -19.80 8.43 -30.93
C GLU A 786 -18.58 8.95 -30.17
N VAL A 787 -17.58 9.41 -30.92
CA VAL A 787 -16.34 9.95 -30.36
C VAL A 787 -16.37 11.48 -30.47
N ILE A 788 -16.54 12.18 -29.35
CA ILE A 788 -16.34 13.63 -29.28
C ILE A 788 -15.19 13.88 -28.29
N PRO A 789 -14.00 14.27 -28.79
CA PRO A 789 -12.84 14.48 -27.93
C PRO A 789 -13.00 15.72 -27.04
N VAL A 790 -12.10 15.86 -26.05
CA VAL A 790 -11.99 17.06 -25.21
C VAL A 790 -11.73 18.29 -26.08
N VAL A 791 -12.75 19.13 -26.32
CA VAL A 791 -12.63 20.32 -27.17
C VAL A 791 -12.19 21.57 -26.40
N SER A 792 -11.36 22.39 -27.05
CA SER A 792 -10.82 23.64 -26.52
C SER A 792 -10.99 24.80 -27.51
N GLU A 793 -10.77 26.02 -27.02
CA GLU A 793 -10.59 27.20 -27.86
C GLU A 793 -9.13 27.29 -28.34
N ILE A 794 -8.93 27.83 -29.54
CA ILE A 794 -7.63 27.90 -30.20
C ILE A 794 -7.09 29.34 -30.08
N PHE A 795 -6.07 29.54 -29.26
CA PHE A 795 -5.54 30.85 -28.90
C PHE A 795 -4.40 31.34 -29.81
N GLY A 796 -3.72 30.42 -30.50
CA GLY A 796 -2.61 30.68 -31.41
C GLY A 796 -1.27 30.96 -30.71
N ARG A 797 -0.17 30.96 -31.47
CA ARG A 797 1.14 31.36 -30.97
C ARG A 797 1.22 32.88 -30.87
N LYS A 798 1.53 33.39 -29.67
CA LYS A 798 1.73 34.83 -29.39
C LYS A 798 3.21 35.24 -29.28
N SER A 799 4.12 34.28 -29.18
CA SER A 799 5.55 34.52 -28.94
C SER A 799 6.41 33.42 -29.54
N ASP A 800 7.55 33.79 -30.13
CA ASP A 800 8.47 32.87 -30.79
C ASP A 800 9.55 32.31 -29.84
N PHE A 801 10.36 31.35 -30.31
CA PHE A 801 11.33 30.60 -29.49
C PHE A 801 12.21 31.47 -28.59
N SER A 802 12.72 32.59 -29.11
CA SER A 802 13.65 33.49 -28.42
C SER A 802 13.01 34.31 -27.29
N GLN A 803 11.68 34.46 -27.31
CA GLN A 803 10.89 35.18 -26.30
C GLN A 803 10.40 34.27 -25.17
N ARG A 804 10.54 32.95 -25.33
CA ARG A 804 10.07 31.93 -24.40
C ARG A 804 11.21 31.29 -23.63
N SER A 805 11.02 30.97 -22.35
CA SER A 805 11.99 30.28 -21.49
C SER A 805 11.31 29.22 -20.64
N ASP A 806 12.13 28.36 -20.02
CA ASP A 806 11.72 27.45 -18.94
C ASP A 806 10.68 26.39 -19.32
N LEU A 807 10.34 25.56 -18.34
CA LEU A 807 9.46 24.40 -18.44
C LEU A 807 8.16 24.66 -17.66
N VAL A 808 7.02 24.14 -18.13
CA VAL A 808 5.74 24.24 -17.41
C VAL A 808 5.01 22.90 -17.34
N PHE A 809 4.32 22.65 -16.22
CA PHE A 809 3.32 21.60 -16.08
C PHE A 809 2.01 22.23 -15.58
N ILE A 810 0.88 21.85 -16.21
CA ILE A 810 -0.47 22.28 -15.81
C ILE A 810 -1.36 21.10 -15.45
N GLY A 811 -2.15 21.23 -14.38
CA GLY A 811 -3.27 20.33 -14.04
C GLY A 811 -3.81 20.53 -12.62
N ASN A 812 -5.09 20.23 -12.39
CA ASN A 812 -5.66 20.17 -11.03
C ASN A 812 -5.00 19.02 -10.24
N TYR A 813 -4.44 19.33 -9.07
CA TYR A 813 -3.72 18.36 -8.24
C TYR A 813 -4.62 17.52 -7.31
N GLU A 814 -5.94 17.75 -7.31
CA GLU A 814 -6.91 16.78 -6.78
C GLU A 814 -6.93 15.48 -7.61
N HIS A 815 -6.51 15.53 -8.89
CA HIS A 815 -6.30 14.32 -9.70
C HIS A 815 -4.90 13.74 -9.43
N ARG A 816 -4.85 12.59 -8.75
CA ARG A 816 -3.61 11.87 -8.38
C ARG A 816 -2.57 11.71 -9.51
N PRO A 817 -2.91 11.42 -10.79
CA PRO A 817 -1.93 11.35 -11.87
C PRO A 817 -1.12 12.64 -12.08
N ASN A 818 -1.69 13.81 -11.75
CA ASN A 818 -0.98 15.08 -11.89
C ASN A 818 0.08 15.27 -10.80
N VAL A 819 -0.22 14.81 -9.58
CA VAL A 819 0.71 14.81 -8.44
C VAL A 819 1.85 13.83 -8.70
N ASP A 820 1.52 12.61 -9.14
CA ASP A 820 2.48 11.57 -9.51
C ASP A 820 3.49 12.05 -10.57
N ALA A 821 3.00 12.63 -11.67
CA ALA A 821 3.83 13.10 -12.76
C ALA A 821 4.80 14.22 -12.34
N VAL A 822 4.38 15.15 -11.47
CA VAL A 822 5.28 16.21 -10.96
C VAL A 822 6.34 15.62 -10.02
N LEU A 823 5.97 14.70 -9.14
CA LEU A 823 6.93 14.03 -8.25
C LEU A 823 7.96 13.20 -9.03
N TYR A 824 7.51 12.41 -10.01
CA TYR A 824 8.37 11.64 -10.92
C TYR A 824 9.30 12.55 -11.73
N PHE A 825 8.78 13.67 -12.26
CA PHE A 825 9.60 14.64 -12.98
C PHE A 825 10.71 15.22 -12.10
N VAL A 826 10.34 15.77 -10.94
CA VAL A 826 11.27 16.47 -10.04
C VAL A 826 12.31 15.53 -9.44
N LYS A 827 11.93 14.27 -9.15
CA LYS A 827 12.83 13.27 -8.56
C LYS A 827 13.77 12.63 -9.58
N ASP A 828 13.25 12.16 -10.71
CA ASP A 828 13.96 11.20 -11.56
C ASP A 828 14.44 11.80 -12.89
N ILE A 829 13.81 12.88 -13.37
CA ILE A 829 14.08 13.49 -14.71
C ILE A 829 14.81 14.84 -14.58
N PHE A 830 14.25 15.78 -13.81
CA PHE A 830 14.74 17.16 -13.68
C PHE A 830 16.21 17.28 -13.20
N PRO A 831 16.73 16.43 -12.29
CA PRO A 831 18.14 16.45 -11.90
C PRO A 831 19.12 16.11 -13.04
N GLN A 832 18.63 15.51 -14.14
CA GLN A 832 19.43 15.25 -15.34
C GLN A 832 19.48 16.50 -16.24
N VAL A 833 18.35 17.21 -16.37
CA VAL A 833 18.26 18.49 -17.09
C VAL A 833 19.10 19.58 -16.41
N LEU A 834 19.02 19.70 -15.07
CA LEU A 834 19.78 20.70 -14.31
C LEU A 834 21.31 20.55 -14.44
N LYS A 835 21.82 19.34 -14.67
CA LYS A 835 23.26 19.10 -14.95
C LYS A 835 23.73 19.68 -16.30
N LYS A 836 22.79 20.04 -17.19
CA LYS A 836 23.07 20.59 -18.53
C LYS A 836 22.60 22.04 -18.67
N ILE A 837 21.53 22.42 -17.99
CA ILE A 837 20.94 23.77 -18.03
C ILE A 837 20.65 24.24 -16.58
N PRO A 838 21.66 24.63 -15.78
CA PRO A 838 21.49 24.87 -14.34
C PRO A 838 20.54 26.03 -13.99
N THR A 839 20.31 26.95 -14.93
CA THR A 839 19.45 28.13 -14.76
C THR A 839 17.98 27.88 -15.11
N ILE A 840 17.63 26.70 -15.64
CA ILE A 840 16.26 26.41 -16.10
C ILE A 840 15.29 26.31 -14.92
N LYS A 841 14.07 26.81 -15.10
CA LYS A 841 12.99 26.70 -14.13
C LYS A 841 11.91 25.74 -14.59
N PHE A 842 11.18 25.20 -13.61
CA PHE A 842 10.00 24.38 -13.80
C PHE A 842 8.82 24.99 -13.06
N PHE A 843 7.82 25.46 -13.80
CA PHE A 843 6.62 26.12 -13.30
C PHE A 843 5.49 25.09 -13.11
N ILE A 844 5.00 24.97 -11.88
CA ILE A 844 3.95 24.03 -11.47
C ILE A 844 2.65 24.82 -11.28
N VAL A 845 1.67 24.58 -12.16
CA VAL A 845 0.45 25.37 -12.31
C VAL A 845 -0.80 24.50 -12.13
N GLY A 846 -1.82 25.02 -11.45
CA GLY A 846 -3.12 24.36 -11.29
C GLY A 846 -3.74 24.50 -9.90
N SER A 847 -5.01 24.15 -9.82
CA SER A 847 -5.83 24.13 -8.60
C SER A 847 -5.34 23.10 -7.57
N SER A 848 -5.57 23.43 -6.29
CA SER A 848 -5.42 22.54 -5.13
C SER A 848 -4.10 21.74 -5.01
N PRO A 849 -2.90 22.33 -5.20
CA PRO A 849 -1.63 21.62 -4.99
C PRO A 849 -1.53 21.12 -3.53
N PRO A 850 -1.36 19.81 -3.28
CA PRO A 850 -1.21 19.27 -1.93
C PRO A 850 0.16 19.65 -1.34
N GLN A 851 0.32 19.43 -0.03
CA GLN A 851 1.54 19.80 0.70
C GLN A 851 2.81 19.24 0.03
N GLU A 852 2.79 17.98 -0.41
CA GLU A 852 3.90 17.31 -1.09
C GLU A 852 4.30 17.93 -2.45
N ILE A 853 3.40 18.69 -3.09
CA ILE A 853 3.73 19.49 -4.30
C ILE A 853 4.23 20.88 -3.90
N THR A 854 3.59 21.55 -2.95
CA THR A 854 4.04 22.88 -2.47
C THR A 854 5.44 22.85 -1.84
N ALA A 855 5.82 21.73 -1.22
CA ALA A 855 7.14 21.51 -0.61
C ALA A 855 8.29 21.36 -1.62
N LEU A 856 8.00 21.21 -2.92
CA LEU A 856 9.02 21.13 -3.97
C LEU A 856 9.59 22.51 -4.36
N SER A 857 9.00 23.60 -3.85
CA SER A 857 9.35 24.96 -4.24
C SER A 857 10.80 25.30 -3.92
N SER A 858 11.55 25.76 -4.93
CA SER A 858 12.99 26.08 -4.86
C SER A 858 13.37 27.06 -5.99
N ASP A 859 14.62 27.51 -6.06
CA ASP A 859 15.04 28.51 -7.07
C ASP A 859 14.78 28.06 -8.52
N ASN A 860 14.84 26.74 -8.77
CA ASN A 860 14.56 26.09 -10.06
C ASN A 860 13.13 25.52 -10.17
N ILE A 861 12.32 25.48 -9.10
CA ILE A 861 10.97 24.89 -9.11
C ILE A 861 9.97 25.88 -8.51
N VAL A 862 9.10 26.45 -9.34
CA VAL A 862 8.20 27.53 -8.97
C VAL A 862 6.76 27.03 -8.94
N VAL A 863 6.21 26.82 -7.74
CA VAL A 863 4.80 26.45 -7.55
C VAL A 863 3.93 27.70 -7.60
N LEU A 864 3.27 27.95 -8.73
CA LEU A 864 2.35 29.07 -8.91
C LEU A 864 0.95 28.78 -8.36
N GLY A 865 0.54 27.51 -8.33
CA GLY A 865 -0.81 27.12 -7.95
C GLY A 865 -1.87 27.59 -8.95
N PHE A 866 -3.05 27.99 -8.48
CA PHE A 866 -4.16 28.38 -9.34
C PHE A 866 -3.92 29.75 -9.98
N VAL A 867 -3.92 29.79 -11.32
CA VAL A 867 -3.74 30.99 -12.14
C VAL A 867 -5.03 31.22 -12.95
N PRO A 868 -5.81 32.29 -12.69
CA PRO A 868 -7.12 32.51 -13.34
C PRO A 868 -7.09 32.75 -14.85
N ASP A 869 -5.97 33.27 -15.38
CA ASP A 869 -5.69 33.34 -16.82
C ASP A 869 -4.27 32.83 -17.08
N ILE A 870 -4.19 31.64 -17.68
CA ILE A 870 -2.92 30.97 -17.99
C ILE A 870 -2.24 31.54 -19.25
N THR A 871 -2.84 32.51 -19.94
CA THR A 871 -2.36 33.06 -21.22
C THR A 871 -0.92 33.52 -21.15
N ASP A 872 -0.54 34.28 -20.11
CA ASP A 872 0.84 34.78 -19.98
C ASP A 872 1.83 33.63 -19.73
N VAL A 873 1.46 32.67 -18.88
CA VAL A 873 2.30 31.49 -18.57
C VAL A 873 2.52 30.64 -19.83
N MET A 874 1.45 30.36 -20.59
CA MET A 874 1.52 29.60 -21.85
C MET A 874 2.18 30.38 -22.99
N SER A 875 2.21 31.72 -22.90
CA SER A 875 2.93 32.58 -23.86
C SER A 875 4.41 32.67 -23.54
N GLN A 876 4.82 32.59 -22.26
CA GLN A 876 6.20 32.72 -21.80
C GLN A 876 6.96 31.37 -21.69
N ALA A 877 6.29 30.26 -21.37
CA ALA A 877 6.94 28.95 -21.26
C ALA A 877 7.54 28.49 -22.60
N ARG A 878 8.69 27.82 -22.58
CA ARG A 878 9.31 27.23 -23.79
C ARG A 878 8.82 25.81 -24.05
N ILE A 879 8.62 24.99 -23.02
CA ILE A 879 8.19 23.58 -23.18
C ILE A 879 7.14 23.19 -22.15
N SER A 880 6.06 22.54 -22.60
CA SER A 880 5.10 21.83 -21.73
C SER A 880 5.58 20.40 -21.44
N ILE A 881 5.61 20.04 -20.16
CA ILE A 881 6.17 18.78 -19.64
C ILE A 881 5.03 17.90 -19.12
N ASN A 882 4.92 16.66 -19.62
CA ASN A 882 3.78 15.77 -19.37
C ASN A 882 4.19 14.30 -19.07
N PRO A 883 4.98 14.01 -18.02
CA PRO A 883 5.51 12.68 -17.72
C PRO A 883 4.51 11.84 -16.89
N LEU A 884 3.33 11.57 -17.45
CA LEU A 884 2.29 10.78 -16.79
C LEU A 884 2.65 9.29 -16.77
N ARG A 885 2.55 8.64 -15.60
CA ARG A 885 2.77 7.19 -15.47
C ARG A 885 1.48 6.37 -15.58
N PHE A 886 0.32 6.97 -15.28
CA PHE A 886 -1.00 6.34 -15.40
C PHE A 886 -2.11 7.37 -15.71
N GLY A 887 -3.33 6.86 -15.98
CA GLY A 887 -4.53 7.63 -16.31
C GLY A 887 -5.35 6.96 -17.43
N ALA A 888 -6.51 7.52 -17.78
CA ALA A 888 -7.32 7.15 -18.96
C ALA A 888 -7.69 8.40 -19.78
N GLY A 889 -8.59 8.26 -20.75
CA GLY A 889 -9.11 9.35 -21.58
C GLY A 889 -8.04 10.16 -22.34
N ILE A 890 -8.49 11.26 -22.93
CA ILE A 890 -7.63 12.25 -23.60
C ILE A 890 -7.14 13.31 -22.61
N LYS A 891 -5.85 13.64 -22.67
CA LYS A 891 -5.20 14.51 -21.68
C LYS A 891 -5.33 15.97 -22.08
N GLY A 892 -6.43 16.62 -21.67
CA GLY A 892 -6.77 18.01 -22.02
C GLY A 892 -5.62 19.03 -21.89
N LYS A 893 -4.70 18.85 -20.93
CA LYS A 893 -3.49 19.68 -20.77
C LYS A 893 -2.62 19.79 -22.02
N LEU A 894 -2.47 18.72 -22.81
CA LEU A 894 -1.68 18.75 -24.05
C LEU A 894 -2.39 19.61 -25.10
N ILE A 895 -3.71 19.50 -25.17
CA ILE A 895 -4.56 20.30 -26.06
C ILE A 895 -4.46 21.78 -25.69
N THR A 896 -4.58 22.11 -24.39
CA THR A 896 -4.42 23.47 -23.88
C THR A 896 -3.05 24.05 -24.24
N CYS A 897 -1.94 23.34 -24.00
CA CYS A 897 -0.61 23.85 -24.34
C CYS A 897 -0.44 24.02 -25.87
N MET A 898 -0.81 23.02 -26.66
CA MET A 898 -0.74 23.10 -28.12
C MET A 898 -1.63 24.22 -28.69
N SER A 899 -2.75 24.58 -28.06
CA SER A 899 -3.63 25.65 -28.53
C SER A 899 -3.08 27.07 -28.31
N TYR A 900 -2.06 27.24 -27.46
CA TYR A 900 -1.19 28.44 -27.39
C TYR A 900 0.11 28.30 -28.24
N GLY A 901 0.20 27.26 -29.08
CA GLY A 901 1.39 26.93 -29.86
C GLY A 901 2.62 26.63 -29.00
N LEU A 902 2.44 26.00 -27.83
CA LEU A 902 3.52 25.59 -26.92
C LEU A 902 3.90 24.12 -27.18
N PRO A 903 5.13 23.83 -27.68
CA PRO A 903 5.60 22.47 -27.86
C PRO A 903 5.55 21.64 -26.58
N CYS A 904 5.17 20.37 -26.73
CA CYS A 904 4.96 19.45 -25.63
C CYS A 904 5.97 18.29 -25.68
N ILE A 905 6.36 17.81 -24.50
CA ILE A 905 7.05 16.53 -24.29
C ILE A 905 6.21 15.71 -23.30
N GLY A 906 6.03 14.41 -23.54
CA GLY A 906 5.27 13.53 -22.67
C GLY A 906 5.64 12.05 -22.80
N THR A 907 5.05 11.23 -21.94
CA THR A 907 5.09 9.76 -22.06
C THR A 907 4.10 9.27 -23.11
N GLY A 908 4.21 8.01 -23.53
CA GLY A 908 3.20 7.34 -24.35
C GLY A 908 1.81 7.33 -23.67
N ILE A 909 1.77 7.27 -22.34
CA ILE A 909 0.54 7.39 -21.52
C ILE A 909 -0.05 8.81 -21.57
N ALA A 910 0.78 9.84 -21.71
CA ALA A 910 0.31 11.21 -21.88
C ALA A 910 -0.28 11.44 -23.28
N ALA A 911 0.37 10.90 -24.32
CA ALA A 911 -0.08 10.99 -25.72
C ALA A 911 -1.22 10.01 -26.09
N GLU A 912 -1.60 9.10 -25.18
CA GLU A 912 -2.58 8.04 -25.43
C GLU A 912 -3.95 8.59 -25.86
N GLY A 913 -4.56 7.94 -26.85
CA GLY A 913 -5.89 8.28 -27.38
C GLY A 913 -5.92 9.51 -28.28
N MET A 914 -4.85 10.31 -28.31
CA MET A 914 -4.81 11.60 -29.01
C MET A 914 -4.31 11.55 -30.46
N SER A 915 -3.89 10.40 -30.99
CA SER A 915 -3.31 10.26 -32.36
C SER A 915 -2.12 11.19 -32.66
N LEU A 916 -1.37 11.57 -31.62
CA LEU A 916 -0.14 12.35 -31.75
C LEU A 916 1.01 11.52 -32.37
N THR A 917 2.01 12.20 -32.93
CA THR A 917 3.15 11.59 -33.62
C THR A 917 4.46 12.21 -33.14
N HIS A 918 5.36 11.35 -32.68
CA HIS A 918 6.69 11.72 -32.20
C HIS A 918 7.48 12.48 -33.28
N GLU A 919 8.19 13.54 -32.87
CA GLU A 919 8.99 14.45 -33.70
C GLU A 919 8.20 15.30 -34.71
N LYS A 920 6.93 14.98 -34.95
CA LYS A 920 6.02 15.79 -35.77
C LYS A 920 5.27 16.85 -34.95
N ASN A 921 4.49 16.45 -33.94
CA ASN A 921 3.65 17.36 -33.15
C ASN A 921 3.83 17.23 -31.62
N ILE A 922 4.60 16.25 -31.15
CA ILE A 922 5.02 16.08 -29.76
C ILE A 922 6.39 15.36 -29.70
N LEU A 923 7.15 15.46 -28.61
CA LEU A 923 8.19 14.48 -28.31
C LEU A 923 7.67 13.45 -27.30
N ILE A 924 7.86 12.16 -27.58
CA ILE A 924 7.41 11.05 -26.74
C ILE A 924 8.63 10.35 -26.15
N ALA A 925 8.68 10.22 -24.83
CA ALA A 925 9.72 9.48 -24.14
C ALA A 925 9.19 8.88 -22.83
N ASP A 926 9.49 7.61 -22.57
CA ASP A 926 8.98 6.88 -21.40
C ASP A 926 10.04 6.60 -20.32
N THR A 927 11.33 6.78 -20.63
CA THR A 927 12.43 6.61 -19.66
C THR A 927 13.01 7.96 -19.22
N PRO A 928 13.53 8.09 -17.97
CA PRO A 928 14.05 9.36 -17.48
C PRO A 928 15.19 9.98 -18.30
N SER A 929 16.10 9.15 -18.84
CA SER A 929 17.17 9.63 -19.73
C SER A 929 16.56 10.24 -20.99
N ALA A 930 15.81 9.43 -21.77
CA ALA A 930 15.24 9.87 -23.04
C ALA A 930 14.33 11.10 -22.89
N PHE A 931 13.59 11.20 -21.78
CA PHE A 931 12.78 12.39 -21.47
C PHE A 931 13.67 13.63 -21.25
N SER A 932 14.75 13.49 -20.48
CA SER A 932 15.73 14.57 -20.27
C SER A 932 16.46 14.96 -21.57
N ASP A 933 16.82 13.98 -22.41
CA ASP A 933 17.47 14.18 -23.70
C ASP A 933 16.54 14.93 -24.68
N CYS A 934 15.25 14.57 -24.73
CA CYS A 934 14.22 15.32 -25.46
C CYS A 934 14.09 16.77 -24.97
N ILE A 935 14.12 17.01 -23.65
CA ILE A 935 14.10 18.38 -23.09
C ILE A 935 15.33 19.16 -23.55
N ILE A 936 16.54 18.59 -23.41
CA ILE A 936 17.80 19.28 -23.72
C ILE A 936 17.88 19.63 -25.22
N ASN A 937 17.49 18.71 -26.11
CA ASN A 937 17.39 18.95 -27.55
C ASN A 937 16.38 20.06 -27.85
N LEU A 938 15.12 19.90 -27.44
CA LEU A 938 14.04 20.86 -27.75
C LEU A 938 14.28 22.25 -27.15
N TYR A 939 14.92 22.34 -25.99
CA TYR A 939 15.21 23.62 -25.34
C TYR A 939 16.34 24.41 -26.04
N SER A 940 17.19 23.73 -26.81
CA SER A 940 18.35 24.31 -27.51
C SER A 940 18.22 24.36 -29.04
N ASN A 941 17.17 23.76 -29.62
CA ASN A 941 16.95 23.63 -31.06
C ASN A 941 15.72 24.45 -31.54
N PRO A 942 15.91 25.67 -32.09
CA PRO A 942 14.80 26.52 -32.53
C PRO A 942 13.98 25.91 -33.67
N ILE A 943 14.64 25.19 -34.59
CA ILE A 943 14.01 24.64 -35.81
C ILE A 943 13.02 23.53 -35.43
N LEU A 944 13.46 22.59 -34.59
CA LEU A 944 12.59 21.54 -34.05
C LEU A 944 11.45 22.14 -33.21
N TRP A 945 11.73 23.19 -32.45
CA TRP A 945 10.72 23.88 -31.65
C TRP A 945 9.64 24.56 -32.51
N GLU A 946 10.02 25.27 -33.57
CA GLU A 946 9.07 25.90 -34.48
C GLU A 946 8.24 24.87 -35.25
N GLN A 947 8.86 23.76 -35.69
CA GLN A 947 8.16 22.61 -36.28
C GLN A 947 7.07 22.07 -35.34
N LEU A 948 7.44 21.67 -34.12
CA LEU A 948 6.49 21.14 -33.13
C LEU A 948 5.42 22.17 -32.72
N SER A 949 5.76 23.46 -32.70
CA SER A 949 4.83 24.55 -32.39
C SER A 949 3.75 24.71 -33.47
N ASN A 950 4.17 24.73 -34.74
CA ASN A 950 3.27 24.88 -35.88
C ASN A 950 2.39 23.62 -36.06
N GLU A 951 3.00 22.44 -36.06
CA GLU A 951 2.31 21.15 -36.24
C GLU A 951 1.38 20.84 -35.06
N GLY A 952 1.81 21.11 -33.82
CA GLY A 952 0.96 20.96 -32.62
C GLY A 952 -0.27 21.86 -32.66
N LEU A 953 -0.12 23.14 -33.03
CA LEU A 953 -1.23 24.10 -33.14
C LEU A 953 -2.22 23.71 -34.25
N ALA A 954 -1.72 23.38 -35.44
CA ALA A 954 -2.55 22.91 -36.55
C ALA A 954 -3.30 21.62 -36.19
N PHE A 955 -2.63 20.70 -35.50
CA PHE A 955 -3.20 19.44 -35.05
C PHE A 955 -4.39 19.64 -34.09
N VAL A 956 -4.28 20.52 -33.08
CA VAL A 956 -5.42 20.80 -32.19
C VAL A 956 -6.52 21.59 -32.84
N GLN A 957 -6.21 22.49 -33.78
CA GLN A 957 -7.22 23.21 -34.54
C GLN A 957 -8.08 22.26 -35.39
N GLN A 958 -7.46 21.24 -36.00
CA GLN A 958 -8.16 20.25 -36.82
C GLN A 958 -8.94 19.21 -35.99
N ASN A 959 -8.40 18.74 -34.85
CA ASN A 959 -8.93 17.55 -34.17
C ASN A 959 -9.60 17.83 -32.80
N PHE A 960 -9.41 19.02 -32.22
CA PHE A 960 -9.80 19.33 -30.85
C PHE A 960 -10.44 20.73 -30.67
N SER A 961 -10.93 21.35 -31.76
CA SER A 961 -11.62 22.64 -31.73
C SER A 961 -13.13 22.50 -31.54
N LEU A 962 -13.82 23.58 -31.15
CA LEU A 962 -15.29 23.60 -30.95
C LEU A 962 -16.09 23.10 -32.17
N ASN A 963 -15.58 23.30 -33.39
CA ASN A 963 -16.20 22.79 -34.61
C ASN A 963 -16.31 21.26 -34.62
N VAL A 964 -15.34 20.54 -34.06
CA VAL A 964 -15.33 19.06 -34.01
C VAL A 964 -16.47 18.55 -33.13
N ALA A 965 -16.73 19.18 -31.99
CA ALA A 965 -17.90 18.86 -31.17
C ALA A 965 -19.20 19.23 -31.88
N LYS A 966 -19.25 20.38 -32.57
CA LYS A 966 -20.43 20.82 -33.34
C LYS A 966 -20.79 19.83 -34.45
N GLU A 967 -19.80 19.28 -35.15
CA GLU A 967 -19.99 18.24 -36.16
C GLU A 967 -20.45 16.91 -35.53
N GLY A 968 -19.81 16.47 -34.43
CA GLY A 968 -20.21 15.27 -33.69
C GLY A 968 -21.65 15.33 -33.18
N PHE A 969 -22.05 16.41 -32.50
CA PHE A 969 -23.42 16.60 -32.04
C PHE A 969 -24.42 16.70 -33.20
N THR A 970 -24.03 17.29 -34.34
CA THR A 970 -24.88 17.29 -35.54
C THR A 970 -25.14 15.87 -36.05
N GLN A 971 -24.15 14.97 -36.01
CA GLN A 971 -24.32 13.56 -36.39
C GLN A 971 -25.23 12.82 -35.40
N ILE A 972 -24.99 12.95 -34.08
CA ILE A 972 -25.81 12.35 -33.02
C ILE A 972 -27.28 12.79 -33.14
N PHE A 973 -27.54 14.10 -33.14
CA PHE A 973 -28.89 14.63 -33.10
C PHE A 973 -29.70 14.26 -34.36
N ASN A 974 -29.05 14.21 -35.53
CA ASN A 974 -29.70 13.75 -36.76
C ASN A 974 -30.02 12.25 -36.71
N ARG A 975 -29.08 11.40 -36.27
CA ARG A 975 -29.28 9.94 -36.21
C ARG A 975 -30.35 9.53 -35.20
N LEU A 976 -30.40 10.18 -34.04
CA LEU A 976 -31.41 9.93 -33.02
C LEU A 976 -32.81 10.42 -33.47
N ARG A 977 -32.91 11.63 -34.05
CA ARG A 977 -34.18 12.13 -34.64
C ARG A 977 -34.69 11.29 -35.81
N LEU A 978 -33.85 10.49 -36.47
CA LEU A 978 -34.26 9.51 -37.48
C LEU A 978 -34.85 8.24 -36.87
N LYS A 979 -34.32 7.69 -35.76
CA LYS A 979 -34.93 6.54 -35.04
C LYS A 979 -36.43 6.78 -34.77
N ASN A 980 -36.78 7.97 -34.27
CA ASN A 980 -38.15 8.33 -33.92
C ASN A 980 -39.13 8.44 -35.11
N LYS A 981 -38.66 8.32 -36.36
CA LYS A 981 -39.52 8.27 -37.56
C LYS A 981 -39.81 6.84 -38.05
N THR A 982 -39.12 5.83 -37.54
CA THR A 982 -39.25 4.42 -37.98
C THR A 982 -40.08 3.56 -37.01
N VAL A 983 -40.59 4.17 -35.93
CA VAL A 983 -41.33 3.49 -34.83
C VAL A 983 -42.67 4.20 -34.57
N LYS A 984 -43.28 4.77 -35.62
CA LYS A 984 -44.61 5.41 -35.62
C LYS A 984 -45.41 4.98 -36.85
#